data_AF-A0A7W0EX05-F1
#
_entry.id   AF-A0A7W0EX05-F1
#
_cell.length_a   1.000
_cell.length_b   1.000
_cell.length_c   1.000
_cell.angle_alpha   90.00
_cell.angle_beta   90.00
_cell.angle_gamma   90.00
#
_symmetry.space_group_name_H-M   'P 1'
#
loop_
_entity.id
_entity.type
_entity.pdbx_description
1 polymer ?
#
loop_
_entity_poly.entity_id
_entity_poly.type
_entity_poly.pdbx_seq_one_letter_code
_entity_poly.pdbx_strand_id
1 'polypeptide(L)'
;MENKQKPAILAPAGNKEAFMAAIAAGADAVYCGLKQFSARKEAKNFALEELNRLTRFAHEKGVGVYIAINALLKTGEIQKAALLVAQLEKYVKPDALIIQDLSLVQIARSAGFSGEIHLSTLANVSFPSALKMADQKMGIHRVVVPRELNIDEIKMMAASCSPNLQLEVFVHGALCYGVSGRCYWSSFLGGKSGLKGECVQPCRRQYAQKDQSAKFFSCRDLSLDVLVKVLLNIKEIAAWKIEGRKKGPHYVYYTTQAYKLLRDEAGDPQTKKTAVQFLERALGRPGTHFFFLPQRPYNPVEIQGQTGSGLLIGKITGEQSAVLLKPLEALLPGDLLRIGYESEPWHQVIKVRQSVPKRGRLVIKIEKNKKPLFGTPVFLIDRREKELQKFLTEAETIVGVPAGNDVPEIPIHLPSPGVYRKNLPSTEFQVHRTVPARKPGKIQGVWLSPETGKRLDKLNHDTWLWLPPVIWPEEEKEGLEQVRVLIKKGFKRFVLNMPWQMAWFDQAENLSLWAGPFCNICNPWAVEAMKKLGFHGVILSPELSAKEYLDFPKNSSLPLGLVISGNWPFCISRIESPELKPQTLFKSPKNEEAWSTRYDGNTWVFPNWKLDIQGEKDRLEKAGYRVFVHLMEPIPSEVALKIRPGKWNWNLSLDGP
;
A
#
# COMPACT_ATOMS: atom_id res chain seq x y z
N MET A 1 -35.19 15.24 13.26
CA MET A 1 -34.14 14.20 13.22
C MET A 1 -33.00 14.78 12.41
N GLU A 2 -31.86 15.11 13.03
CA GLU A 2 -30.67 15.56 12.28
C GLU A 2 -30.36 14.56 11.16
N ASN A 3 -30.22 15.05 9.94
CA ASN A 3 -29.94 14.22 8.77
C ASN A 3 -28.54 13.61 8.96
N LYS A 4 -28.47 12.40 9.51
CA LYS A 4 -27.22 11.70 9.84
C LYS A 4 -26.45 11.50 8.53
N GLN A 5 -25.39 12.29 8.31
CA GLN A 5 -24.59 12.23 7.09
C GLN A 5 -24.04 10.80 6.94
N LYS A 6 -24.50 10.11 5.90
CA LYS A 6 -24.09 8.72 5.63
C LYS A 6 -22.74 8.73 4.90
N PRO A 7 -21.85 7.75 5.15
CA PRO A 7 -20.59 7.63 4.44
C PRO A 7 -20.82 7.34 2.95
N ALA A 8 -20.06 7.97 2.06
CA ALA A 8 -20.08 7.69 0.63
C ALA A 8 -19.61 6.25 0.33
N ILE A 9 -20.24 5.57 -0.63
CA ILE A 9 -19.72 4.34 -1.23
C ILE A 9 -18.70 4.74 -2.28
N LEU A 10 -17.42 4.53 -1.97
CA LEU A 10 -16.31 4.84 -2.84
C LEU A 10 -15.88 3.59 -3.64
N ALA A 11 -16.30 3.53 -4.90
CA ALA A 11 -16.09 2.40 -5.78
C ALA A 11 -14.78 2.50 -6.59
N PRO A 12 -14.06 1.39 -6.82
CA PRO A 12 -12.84 1.37 -7.60
C PRO A 12 -13.11 1.27 -9.10
N ALA A 13 -12.32 1.95 -9.92
CA ALA A 13 -12.32 1.76 -11.38
C ALA A 13 -10.90 1.61 -11.94
N GLY A 14 -10.70 0.55 -12.73
CA GLY A 14 -9.44 0.26 -13.45
C GLY A 14 -9.49 0.48 -14.96
N ASN A 15 -10.70 0.65 -15.51
CA ASN A 15 -11.01 0.86 -16.91
C ASN A 15 -12.41 1.49 -17.04
N LYS A 16 -12.76 1.94 -18.25
CA LYS A 16 -14.05 2.56 -18.57
C LYS A 16 -15.23 1.71 -18.11
N GLU A 17 -15.22 0.40 -18.39
CA GLU A 17 -16.36 -0.46 -18.07
C GLU A 17 -16.60 -0.54 -16.56
N ALA A 18 -15.54 -0.64 -15.77
CA ALA A 18 -15.61 -0.65 -14.31
C ALA A 18 -16.09 0.71 -13.74
N PHE A 19 -15.65 1.82 -14.35
CA PHE A 19 -16.11 3.15 -13.98
C PHE A 19 -17.62 3.30 -14.18
N MET A 20 -18.11 2.88 -15.35
CA MET A 20 -19.54 2.89 -15.66
C MET A 20 -20.33 1.96 -14.75
N ALA A 21 -19.80 0.77 -14.47
CA ALA A 21 -20.41 -0.19 -13.55
C ALA A 21 -20.57 0.38 -12.13
N ALA A 22 -19.60 1.17 -11.65
CA ALA A 22 -19.70 1.85 -10.36
C ALA A 22 -20.85 2.86 -10.33
N ILE A 23 -20.97 3.70 -11.36
CA ILE A 23 -22.07 4.68 -11.46
C ILE A 23 -23.42 3.98 -11.56
N ALA A 24 -23.53 2.94 -12.40
CA ALA A 24 -24.75 2.16 -12.56
C ALA A 24 -25.17 1.46 -11.25
N ALA A 25 -24.21 1.04 -10.44
CA ALA A 25 -24.43 0.50 -9.09
C ALA A 25 -24.71 1.56 -8.01
N GLY A 26 -24.84 2.84 -8.39
CA GLY A 26 -25.18 3.91 -7.47
C GLY A 26 -24.06 4.28 -6.49
N ALA A 27 -22.79 4.14 -6.88
CA ALA A 27 -21.67 4.70 -6.12
C ALA A 27 -21.83 6.22 -5.97
N ASP A 28 -21.56 6.77 -4.79
CA ASP A 28 -21.57 8.23 -4.59
C ASP A 28 -20.24 8.86 -5.05
N ALA A 29 -19.16 8.07 -5.12
CA ALA A 29 -17.91 8.47 -5.73
C ALA A 29 -17.16 7.28 -6.35
N VAL A 30 -16.36 7.57 -7.39
CA VAL A 30 -15.48 6.61 -8.05
C VAL A 30 -14.03 7.04 -7.88
N TYR A 31 -13.15 6.12 -7.50
CA TYR A 31 -11.71 6.36 -7.53
C TYR A 31 -10.99 5.53 -8.59
N CYS A 32 -10.09 6.19 -9.33
CA CYS A 32 -9.32 5.57 -10.39
C CYS A 32 -7.85 6.02 -10.40
N GLY A 33 -7.00 5.28 -11.10
CA GLY A 33 -5.60 5.65 -11.33
C GLY A 33 -5.35 6.04 -12.78
N LEU A 34 -4.27 6.78 -13.01
CA LEU A 34 -3.75 7.08 -14.34
C LEU A 34 -2.69 6.04 -14.74
N LYS A 35 -2.33 6.04 -16.03
CA LYS A 35 -1.26 5.16 -16.55
C LYS A 35 0.09 5.40 -15.86
N GLN A 36 0.30 6.61 -15.33
CA GLN A 36 1.50 7.00 -14.58
C GLN A 36 1.14 7.25 -13.11
N PHE A 37 2.11 7.03 -12.22
CA PHE A 37 2.05 7.37 -10.79
C PHE A 37 0.92 6.72 -9.97
N SER A 38 0.35 5.61 -10.44
CA SER A 38 -0.65 4.82 -9.72
C SER A 38 -0.02 3.60 -9.02
N ALA A 39 -0.42 3.30 -7.77
CA ALA A 39 -0.02 2.08 -7.05
C ALA A 39 -0.52 0.75 -7.68
N ARG A 40 -1.13 0.81 -8.86
CA ARG A 40 -1.65 -0.32 -9.64
C ARG A 40 -1.27 -0.11 -11.12
N LYS A 41 0.03 -0.06 -11.42
CA LYS A 41 0.56 0.20 -12.78
C LYS A 41 0.05 -0.81 -13.82
N GLU A 42 -0.21 -2.05 -13.41
CA GLU A 42 -0.74 -3.12 -14.27
C GLU A 42 -2.24 -3.01 -14.62
N ALA A 43 -3.01 -2.12 -13.96
CA ALA A 43 -4.36 -1.85 -14.43
C ALA A 43 -4.30 -1.11 -15.78
N LYS A 44 -5.33 -1.25 -16.64
CA LYS A 44 -5.39 -0.52 -17.92
C LYS A 44 -5.21 0.98 -17.68
N ASN A 45 -5.85 1.48 -16.62
CA ASN A 45 -5.87 2.88 -16.19
C ASN A 45 -6.33 3.83 -17.30
N PHE A 46 -6.59 5.09 -16.94
CA PHE A 46 -7.24 6.04 -17.85
C PHE A 46 -6.22 6.95 -18.54
N ALA A 47 -6.51 7.29 -19.80
CA ALA A 47 -5.91 8.46 -20.45
C ALA A 47 -6.67 9.73 -20.02
N LEU A 48 -6.02 10.90 -20.10
CA LEU A 48 -6.63 12.16 -19.67
C LEU A 48 -7.92 12.50 -20.44
N GLU A 49 -7.92 12.32 -21.76
CA GLU A 49 -9.09 12.57 -22.60
C GLU A 49 -10.29 11.70 -22.21
N GLU A 50 -10.06 10.40 -22.03
CA GLU A 50 -11.08 9.46 -21.59
C GLU A 50 -11.62 9.84 -20.20
N LEU A 51 -10.71 10.19 -19.29
CA LEU A 51 -11.06 10.54 -17.92
C LEU A 51 -11.86 11.85 -17.84
N ASN A 52 -11.55 12.86 -18.65
CA ASN A 52 -12.33 14.10 -18.75
C ASN A 52 -13.80 13.78 -19.07
N ARG A 53 -14.04 12.97 -20.11
CA ARG A 53 -15.40 12.57 -20.52
C ARG A 53 -16.16 11.86 -19.40
N LEU A 54 -15.50 10.90 -18.77
CA LEU A 54 -16.08 10.12 -17.67
C LEU A 54 -16.34 10.97 -16.43
N THR A 55 -15.48 11.95 -16.15
CA THR A 55 -15.64 12.84 -15.00
C THR A 55 -16.84 13.76 -15.18
N ARG A 56 -16.99 14.37 -16.36
CA ARG A 56 -18.19 15.16 -16.68
C ARG A 56 -19.47 14.35 -16.52
N PHE A 57 -19.49 13.13 -17.05
CA PHE A 57 -20.64 12.24 -16.90
C PHE A 57 -20.92 11.88 -15.44
N ALA A 58 -19.88 11.59 -14.65
CA ALA A 58 -20.03 11.32 -13.23
C ALA A 58 -20.66 12.52 -12.50
N HIS A 59 -20.17 13.74 -12.76
CA HIS A 59 -20.70 14.97 -12.19
C HIS A 59 -22.15 15.24 -12.60
N GLU A 60 -22.53 14.99 -13.85
CA GLU A 60 -23.94 15.05 -14.30
C GLU A 60 -24.85 14.06 -13.56
N LYS A 61 -24.30 12.96 -13.05
CA LYS A 61 -25.00 11.99 -12.20
C LYS A 61 -24.85 12.26 -10.70
N GLY A 62 -24.20 13.36 -10.30
CA GLY A 62 -23.94 13.68 -8.89
C GLY A 62 -22.91 12.77 -8.21
N VAL A 63 -22.04 12.12 -8.99
CA VAL A 63 -21.02 11.18 -8.52
C VAL A 63 -19.65 11.86 -8.53
N GLY A 64 -18.94 11.85 -7.40
CA GLY A 64 -17.59 12.40 -7.28
C GLY A 64 -16.51 11.54 -7.93
N VAL A 65 -15.42 12.15 -8.37
CA VAL A 65 -14.29 11.47 -9.02
C VAL A 65 -12.98 11.77 -8.32
N TYR A 66 -12.33 10.72 -7.78
CA TYR A 66 -11.08 10.83 -7.04
C TYR A 66 -9.93 10.17 -7.81
N ILE A 67 -8.82 10.88 -8.00
CA ILE A 67 -7.66 10.38 -8.76
C ILE A 67 -6.55 9.96 -7.81
N ALA A 68 -6.18 8.68 -7.90
CA ALA A 68 -5.08 8.14 -7.12
C ALA A 68 -3.73 8.33 -7.83
N ILE A 69 -2.95 9.31 -7.34
CA ILE A 69 -1.54 9.57 -7.66
C ILE A 69 -0.70 9.07 -6.48
N ASN A 70 -0.87 7.79 -6.16
CA ASN A 70 -0.34 7.20 -4.94
C ASN A 70 0.83 6.25 -5.20
N ALA A 71 1.74 6.58 -6.13
CA ALA A 71 3.08 5.99 -6.24
C ALA A 71 4.13 6.96 -5.66
N LEU A 72 5.21 6.44 -5.09
CA LEU A 72 6.35 7.28 -4.70
C LEU A 72 7.03 7.89 -5.93
N LEU A 73 7.39 9.16 -5.82
CA LEU A 73 8.08 9.91 -6.85
C LEU A 73 9.59 9.90 -6.61
N LYS A 74 10.34 9.67 -7.68
CA LYS A 74 11.78 9.88 -7.77
C LYS A 74 12.07 11.30 -8.25
N THR A 75 13.27 11.80 -8.01
CA THR A 75 13.67 13.17 -8.39
C THR A 75 13.35 13.52 -9.85
N GLY A 76 13.68 12.62 -10.79
CA GLY A 76 13.43 12.82 -12.23
C GLY A 76 11.96 12.77 -12.66
N GLU A 77 11.04 12.45 -11.75
CA GLU A 77 9.60 12.33 -12.03
C GLU A 77 8.80 13.55 -11.55
N ILE A 78 9.39 14.46 -10.76
CA ILE A 78 8.68 15.61 -10.15
C ILE A 78 8.02 16.49 -11.21
N GLN A 79 8.76 16.93 -12.23
CA GLN A 79 8.22 17.79 -13.30
C GLN A 79 7.04 17.12 -14.00
N LYS A 80 7.18 15.82 -14.32
CA LYS A 80 6.13 15.05 -14.99
C LYS A 80 4.88 14.91 -14.13
N ALA A 81 5.05 14.64 -12.84
CA ALA A 81 3.94 14.51 -11.90
C ALA A 81 3.16 15.83 -11.78
N ALA A 82 3.84 16.95 -11.76
CA ALA A 82 3.20 18.24 -11.63
C ALA A 82 2.51 18.74 -12.89
N LEU A 83 3.12 18.53 -14.06
CA LEU A 83 2.45 18.74 -15.35
C LEU A 83 1.17 17.92 -15.42
N LEU A 84 1.21 16.66 -14.97
CA LEU A 84 0.04 15.80 -14.90
C LEU A 84 -1.06 16.35 -13.98
N VAL A 85 -0.68 16.84 -12.79
CA VAL A 85 -1.67 17.43 -11.85
C VAL A 85 -2.31 18.70 -12.44
N ALA A 86 -1.54 19.54 -13.12
CA ALA A 86 -2.12 20.71 -13.78
C ALA A 86 -3.04 20.38 -14.95
N GLN A 87 -2.69 19.35 -15.73
CA GLN A 87 -3.59 18.84 -16.76
C GLN A 87 -4.88 18.29 -16.16
N LEU A 88 -4.80 17.60 -15.01
CA LEU A 88 -5.98 17.15 -14.29
C LEU A 88 -6.85 18.32 -13.83
N GLU A 89 -6.27 19.34 -13.19
CA GLU A 89 -7.01 20.53 -12.77
C GLU A 89 -7.67 21.25 -13.96
N LYS A 90 -6.92 21.45 -15.05
CA LYS A 90 -7.42 22.20 -16.22
C LYS A 90 -8.53 21.45 -16.97
N TYR A 91 -8.37 20.14 -17.19
CA TYR A 91 -9.20 19.40 -18.14
C TYR A 91 -10.17 18.42 -17.50
N VAL A 92 -9.79 17.80 -16.38
CA VAL A 92 -10.56 16.74 -15.75
C VAL A 92 -11.38 17.27 -14.57
N LYS A 93 -10.81 18.20 -13.79
CA LYS A 93 -11.37 18.76 -12.56
C LYS A 93 -11.86 17.68 -11.58
N PRO A 94 -10.99 16.75 -11.15
CA PRO A 94 -11.39 15.74 -10.18
C PRO A 94 -11.61 16.38 -8.80
N ASP A 95 -12.53 15.82 -8.02
CA ASP A 95 -12.92 16.31 -6.70
C ASP A 95 -11.81 16.11 -5.66
N ALA A 96 -11.00 15.06 -5.82
CA ALA A 96 -9.91 14.77 -4.89
C ALA A 96 -8.70 14.06 -5.54
N LEU A 97 -7.52 14.27 -4.95
CA LEU A 97 -6.32 13.47 -5.21
C LEU A 97 -6.02 12.56 -4.01
N ILE A 98 -5.83 11.26 -4.27
CA ILE A 98 -5.37 10.28 -3.27
C ILE A 98 -3.88 10.08 -3.46
N ILE A 99 -3.07 10.54 -2.50
CA ILE A 99 -1.60 10.57 -2.60
C ILE A 99 -0.93 9.76 -1.49
N GLN A 100 0.34 9.38 -1.67
CA GLN A 100 1.17 8.86 -0.57
C GLN A 100 2.46 9.66 -0.39
N ASP A 101 3.02 10.20 -1.48
CA ASP A 101 4.24 10.96 -1.45
C ASP A 101 3.92 12.37 -0.99
N LEU A 102 4.52 12.80 0.12
CA LEU A 102 4.21 14.08 0.75
C LEU A 102 4.68 15.28 -0.09
N SER A 103 5.55 15.07 -1.08
CA SER A 103 5.85 16.09 -2.09
C SER A 103 4.62 16.48 -2.92
N LEU A 104 3.68 15.56 -3.13
CA LEU A 104 2.51 15.80 -3.99
C LEU A 104 1.55 16.84 -3.40
N VAL A 105 1.56 17.05 -2.08
CA VAL A 105 0.75 18.10 -1.45
C VAL A 105 1.12 19.46 -2.02
N GLN A 106 2.40 19.81 -1.94
CA GLN A 106 2.89 21.10 -2.43
C GLN A 106 2.95 21.15 -3.97
N ILE A 107 3.21 20.04 -4.66
CA ILE A 107 3.13 19.98 -6.12
C ILE A 107 1.71 20.30 -6.57
N ALA A 108 0.70 19.67 -5.96
CA ALA A 108 -0.68 19.86 -6.35
C ALA A 108 -1.12 21.31 -6.16
N ARG A 109 -0.82 21.92 -5.01
CA ARG A 109 -1.13 23.32 -4.75
C ARG A 109 -0.38 24.28 -5.70
N SER A 110 0.90 24.02 -5.97
CA SER A 110 1.69 24.84 -6.91
C SER A 110 1.20 24.71 -8.36
N ALA A 111 0.63 23.55 -8.71
CA ALA A 111 0.00 23.29 -10.00
C ALA A 111 -1.44 23.84 -10.11
N GLY A 112 -1.94 24.53 -9.07
CA GLY A 112 -3.27 25.13 -9.04
C GLY A 112 -4.41 24.17 -8.68
N PHE A 113 -4.11 22.93 -8.25
CA PHE A 113 -5.15 21.96 -7.90
C PHE A 113 -5.98 22.44 -6.72
N SER A 114 -7.28 22.61 -6.94
CA SER A 114 -8.22 23.23 -6.00
C SER A 114 -8.99 22.22 -5.15
N GLY A 115 -9.06 20.95 -5.58
CA GLY A 115 -9.81 19.90 -4.88
C GLY A 115 -9.16 19.38 -3.59
N GLU A 116 -9.82 18.39 -2.99
CA GLU A 116 -9.40 17.77 -1.74
C GLU A 116 -8.10 16.95 -1.92
N ILE A 117 -7.27 16.90 -0.89
CA ILE A 117 -6.11 16.00 -0.86
C ILE A 117 -6.33 14.95 0.22
N HIS A 118 -6.30 13.68 -0.20
CA HIS A 118 -6.48 12.52 0.66
C HIS A 118 -5.16 11.77 0.81
N LEU A 119 -4.83 11.34 2.04
CA LEU A 119 -3.71 10.45 2.28
C LEU A 119 -4.14 9.00 2.09
N SER A 120 -3.51 8.35 1.12
CA SER A 120 -3.56 6.91 0.89
C SER A 120 -3.11 6.16 2.15
N THR A 121 -3.65 4.96 2.37
CA THR A 121 -3.19 4.03 3.42
C THR A 121 -1.69 3.73 3.34
N LEU A 122 -1.07 3.91 2.16
CA LEU A 122 0.38 3.80 1.95
C LEU A 122 1.21 4.86 2.68
N ALA A 123 0.61 6.00 3.05
CA ALA A 123 1.23 7.02 3.89
C ALA A 123 1.32 6.59 5.38
N ASN A 124 0.69 5.47 5.74
CA ASN A 124 0.76 4.84 7.06
C ASN A 124 0.42 5.79 8.23
N VAL A 125 -0.68 6.54 8.11
CA VAL A 125 -1.26 7.29 9.22
C VAL A 125 -2.06 6.32 10.10
N SER A 126 -1.43 5.79 11.15
CA SER A 126 -1.95 4.64 11.91
C SER A 126 -2.25 4.88 13.38
N PHE A 127 -2.08 6.10 13.89
CA PHE A 127 -2.36 6.43 15.29
C PHE A 127 -3.03 7.82 15.44
N PRO A 128 -3.78 8.07 16.52
CA PRO A 128 -4.66 9.24 16.63
C PRO A 128 -3.98 10.62 16.48
N SER A 129 -2.88 10.91 17.18
CA SER A 129 -2.24 12.24 17.08
C SER A 129 -1.64 12.53 15.70
N ALA A 130 -1.40 11.50 14.88
CA ALA A 130 -0.96 11.65 13.49
C ALA A 130 -1.95 12.48 12.64
N LEU A 131 -3.25 12.39 12.95
CA LEU A 131 -4.30 13.08 12.23
C LEU A 131 -4.16 14.61 12.32
N LYS A 132 -3.78 15.13 13.50
CA LYS A 132 -3.50 16.56 13.68
C LYS A 132 -2.34 17.03 12.80
N MET A 133 -1.28 16.22 12.65
CA MET A 133 -0.16 16.57 11.78
C MET A 133 -0.56 16.57 10.31
N ALA A 134 -1.35 15.60 9.88
CA ALA A 134 -1.85 15.53 8.51
C ALA A 134 -2.71 16.76 8.16
N ASP A 135 -3.65 17.13 9.02
CA ASP A 135 -4.49 18.31 8.80
C ASP A 135 -3.69 19.62 8.96
N GLN A 136 -3.25 19.93 10.19
CA GLN A 136 -2.78 21.27 10.54
C GLN A 136 -1.47 21.68 9.87
N LYS A 137 -0.62 20.72 9.49
CA LYS A 137 0.68 21.01 8.86
C LYS A 137 0.70 20.76 7.36
N MET A 138 -0.25 19.99 6.83
CA MET A 138 -0.24 19.60 5.40
C MET A 138 -1.54 19.89 4.65
N GLY A 139 -2.60 20.35 5.33
CA GLY A 139 -3.90 20.65 4.69
C GLY A 139 -4.57 19.41 4.09
N ILE A 140 -4.41 18.26 4.73
CA ILE A 140 -5.06 17.01 4.31
C ILE A 140 -6.52 17.03 4.74
N HIS A 141 -7.41 16.64 3.82
CA HIS A 141 -8.86 16.66 4.04
C HIS A 141 -9.39 15.29 4.46
N ARG A 142 -8.73 14.20 4.02
CA ARG A 142 -9.14 12.84 4.34
C ARG A 142 -7.96 11.90 4.54
N VAL A 143 -8.07 10.99 5.49
CA VAL A 143 -7.08 9.92 5.73
C VAL A 143 -7.72 8.56 5.48
N VAL A 144 -7.14 7.78 4.57
CA VAL A 144 -7.50 6.38 4.39
C VAL A 144 -6.77 5.55 5.45
N VAL A 145 -7.50 5.12 6.48
CA VAL A 145 -6.90 4.40 7.62
C VAL A 145 -6.38 3.01 7.19
N PRO A 146 -5.35 2.47 7.87
CA PRO A 146 -4.87 1.11 7.64
C PRO A 146 -6.00 0.06 7.77
N ARG A 147 -5.94 -0.97 6.94
CA ARG A 147 -6.93 -2.08 6.92
C ARG A 147 -6.74 -3.03 8.10
N GLU A 148 -5.61 -2.88 8.77
CA GLU A 148 -5.16 -3.63 9.94
C GLU A 148 -5.76 -3.08 11.25
N LEU A 149 -6.47 -1.94 11.19
CA LEU A 149 -7.15 -1.39 12.37
C LEU A 149 -8.46 -2.13 12.67
N ASN A 150 -8.69 -2.39 13.95
CA ASN A 150 -9.96 -2.88 14.46
C ASN A 150 -10.97 -1.74 14.68
N ILE A 151 -12.22 -2.08 15.01
CA ILE A 151 -13.29 -1.09 15.21
C ILE A 151 -13.02 -0.11 16.36
N ASP A 152 -12.38 -0.54 17.45
CA ASP A 152 -12.10 0.33 18.59
C ASP A 152 -10.94 1.29 18.29
N GLU A 153 -9.93 0.81 17.58
CA GLU A 153 -8.85 1.62 17.00
C GLU A 153 -9.39 2.66 16.01
N ILE A 154 -10.34 2.29 15.14
CA ILE A 154 -11.00 3.23 14.23
C ILE A 154 -11.78 4.30 15.02
N LYS A 155 -12.46 3.95 16.12
CA LYS A 155 -13.11 4.95 17.00
C LYS A 155 -12.10 5.88 17.65
N MET A 156 -10.93 5.38 18.07
CA MET A 156 -9.86 6.22 18.63
C MET A 156 -9.34 7.22 17.59
N MET A 157 -9.16 6.79 16.35
CA MET A 157 -8.81 7.67 15.22
C MET A 157 -9.90 8.71 15.00
N ALA A 158 -11.17 8.29 14.94
CA ALA A 158 -12.30 9.19 14.71
C ALA A 158 -12.40 10.27 15.80
N ALA A 159 -12.24 9.90 17.07
CA ALA A 159 -12.27 10.83 18.19
C ALA A 159 -11.14 11.90 18.15
N SER A 160 -10.10 11.69 17.34
CA SER A 160 -8.98 12.63 17.17
C SER A 160 -9.02 13.41 15.86
N CYS A 161 -10.06 13.24 15.05
CA CYS A 161 -10.27 14.05 13.85
C CYS A 161 -10.54 15.51 14.24
N SER A 162 -9.94 16.43 13.50
CA SER A 162 -10.34 17.84 13.54
C SER A 162 -11.64 18.04 12.75
N PRO A 163 -12.34 19.18 12.90
CA PRO A 163 -13.55 19.47 12.11
C PRO A 163 -13.37 19.43 10.59
N ASN A 164 -12.13 19.61 10.10
CA ASN A 164 -11.81 19.69 8.67
C ASN A 164 -11.22 18.38 8.12
N LEU A 165 -11.04 17.35 8.96
CA LEU A 165 -10.41 16.09 8.59
C LEU A 165 -11.40 14.94 8.76
N GLN A 166 -11.51 14.12 7.72
CA GLN A 166 -12.37 12.94 7.73
C GLN A 166 -11.58 11.65 7.55
N LEU A 167 -12.19 10.53 7.90
CA LEU A 167 -11.64 9.19 7.70
C LEU A 167 -12.29 8.48 6.51
N GLU A 168 -11.50 7.63 5.88
CA GLU A 168 -11.96 6.69 4.86
C GLU A 168 -11.53 5.27 5.26
N VAL A 169 -12.49 4.34 5.28
CA VAL A 169 -12.27 2.97 5.77
C VAL A 169 -12.49 1.98 4.63
N PHE A 170 -11.54 1.07 4.43
CA PHE A 170 -11.76 -0.05 3.51
C PHE A 170 -12.78 -1.02 4.11
N VAL A 171 -13.82 -1.34 3.34
CA VAL A 171 -14.87 -2.29 3.78
C VAL A 171 -14.78 -3.63 3.06
N HIS A 172 -14.09 -3.67 1.92
CA HIS A 172 -14.01 -4.86 1.07
C HIS A 172 -12.76 -4.91 0.19
N GLY A 173 -12.34 -6.11 -0.19
CA GLY A 173 -11.33 -6.38 -1.22
C GLY A 173 -9.98 -6.84 -0.67
N ALA A 174 -8.98 -6.93 -1.55
CA ALA A 174 -7.76 -7.69 -1.25
C ALA A 174 -6.94 -7.16 -0.06
N LEU A 175 -6.65 -8.03 0.92
CA LEU A 175 -5.71 -7.75 2.01
C LEU A 175 -4.26 -7.98 1.58
N CYS A 176 -3.37 -7.13 2.09
CA CYS A 176 -1.93 -7.30 1.97
C CYS A 176 -1.41 -8.07 3.19
N TYR A 177 -0.32 -8.82 3.03
CA TYR A 177 0.37 -9.40 4.18
C TYR A 177 1.17 -8.33 4.94
N GLY A 178 1.97 -7.53 4.23
CA GLY A 178 2.71 -6.43 4.84
C GLY A 178 1.82 -5.22 5.10
N VAL A 179 2.10 -4.51 6.19
CA VAL A 179 1.50 -3.21 6.52
C VAL A 179 1.70 -2.24 5.36
N SER A 180 0.64 -1.51 5.03
CA SER A 180 0.68 -0.50 3.95
C SER A 180 1.82 0.50 4.17
N GLY A 181 2.65 0.71 3.13
CA GLY A 181 3.85 1.56 3.23
C GLY A 181 5.09 0.88 3.82
N ARG A 182 5.02 -0.40 4.24
CA ARG A 182 6.10 -1.14 4.91
C ARG A 182 6.43 -2.48 4.25
N CYS A 183 6.21 -2.59 2.94
CA CYS A 183 6.50 -3.80 2.17
C CYS A 183 7.44 -3.48 1.00
N TYR A 184 8.67 -3.98 1.10
CA TYR A 184 9.77 -3.84 0.14
C TYR A 184 10.04 -5.13 -0.62
N TRP A 185 9.36 -6.22 -0.25
CA TRP A 185 9.61 -7.60 -0.69
C TRP A 185 9.79 -7.74 -2.22
N SER A 186 8.90 -7.11 -2.99
CA SER A 186 8.94 -7.16 -4.46
C SER A 186 10.14 -6.38 -5.02
N SER A 187 10.49 -5.25 -4.43
CA SER A 187 11.66 -4.45 -4.82
C SER A 187 12.95 -5.17 -4.48
N PHE A 188 13.04 -5.72 -3.27
CA PHE A 188 14.26 -6.36 -2.79
C PHE A 188 14.67 -7.59 -3.61
N LEU A 189 13.68 -8.32 -4.15
CA LEU A 189 13.92 -9.49 -4.99
C LEU A 189 14.12 -9.19 -6.48
N GLY A 190 13.81 -7.97 -6.96
CA GLY A 190 13.83 -7.71 -8.40
C GLY A 190 13.51 -6.29 -8.87
N GLY A 191 13.72 -5.27 -8.03
CA GLY A 191 13.55 -3.85 -8.33
C GLY A 191 12.11 -3.35 -8.50
N LYS A 192 11.13 -4.25 -8.64
CA LYS A 192 9.72 -3.89 -8.86
C LYS A 192 9.04 -3.43 -7.56
N SER A 193 9.08 -2.12 -7.29
CA SER A 193 8.61 -1.56 -6.02
C SER A 193 7.10 -1.57 -5.88
N GLY A 194 6.61 -2.15 -4.77
CA GLY A 194 5.20 -2.06 -4.42
C GLY A 194 4.76 -0.64 -4.07
N LEU A 195 5.67 0.18 -3.55
CA LEU A 195 5.43 1.59 -3.26
C LEU A 195 5.38 2.45 -4.53
N LYS A 196 5.82 1.92 -5.69
CA LYS A 196 5.61 2.53 -7.01
C LYS A 196 4.52 1.84 -7.84
N GLY A 197 3.79 0.89 -7.26
CA GLY A 197 2.68 0.20 -7.93
C GLY A 197 3.06 -0.97 -8.83
N GLU A 198 4.29 -1.47 -8.70
CA GLU A 198 4.86 -2.55 -9.51
C GLU A 198 4.94 -3.90 -8.76
N CYS A 199 4.27 -4.01 -7.61
CA CYS A 199 4.30 -5.22 -6.79
C CYS A 199 3.91 -6.48 -7.57
N VAL A 200 4.81 -7.46 -7.63
CA VAL A 200 4.58 -8.78 -8.25
C VAL A 200 3.99 -9.82 -7.29
N GLN A 201 3.44 -9.34 -6.17
CA GLN A 201 2.73 -10.15 -5.17
C GLN A 201 3.53 -11.36 -4.63
N PRO A 202 4.79 -11.18 -4.15
CA PRO A 202 5.59 -12.29 -3.64
C PRO A 202 4.92 -13.05 -2.49
N CYS A 203 4.19 -12.34 -1.61
CA CYS A 203 3.42 -12.94 -0.51
C CYS A 203 2.34 -13.95 -0.96
N ARG A 204 1.97 -13.97 -2.24
CA ARG A 204 0.94 -14.87 -2.78
C ARG A 204 1.52 -16.21 -3.27
N ARG A 205 2.84 -16.37 -3.24
CA ARG A 205 3.55 -17.56 -3.69
C ARG A 205 3.58 -18.65 -2.61
N GLN A 206 3.89 -19.87 -3.04
CA GLN A 206 4.19 -20.97 -2.13
C GLN A 206 5.64 -20.86 -1.65
N TYR A 207 5.87 -21.15 -0.38
CA TYR A 207 7.16 -21.17 0.26
C TYR A 207 7.32 -22.50 0.97
N ALA A 208 8.55 -23.01 1.06
CA ALA A 208 8.88 -24.25 1.73
C ALA A 208 9.59 -23.99 3.06
N GLN A 209 9.16 -24.63 4.14
CA GLN A 209 9.85 -24.66 5.42
C GLN A 209 9.85 -26.10 5.94
N LYS A 210 11.04 -26.68 6.14
CA LYS A 210 11.21 -28.10 6.45
C LYS A 210 10.48 -28.96 5.39
N ASP A 211 9.65 -29.91 5.81
CA ASP A 211 8.90 -30.82 4.93
C ASP A 211 7.56 -30.25 4.47
N GLN A 212 7.24 -28.99 4.81
CA GLN A 212 5.99 -28.33 4.45
C GLN A 212 6.21 -27.30 3.33
N SER A 213 5.34 -27.32 2.33
CA SER A 213 5.26 -26.28 1.30
C SER A 213 3.85 -25.69 1.25
N ALA A 214 3.72 -24.39 1.49
CA ALA A 214 2.42 -23.74 1.55
C ALA A 214 2.45 -22.23 1.30
N LYS A 215 1.27 -21.61 1.24
CA LYS A 215 1.11 -20.16 1.01
C LYS A 215 1.09 -19.39 2.34
N PHE A 216 2.21 -19.40 3.06
CA PHE A 216 2.34 -18.78 4.40
C PHE A 216 2.02 -17.28 4.48
N PHE A 217 1.94 -16.56 3.36
CA PHE A 217 1.71 -15.11 3.37
C PHE A 217 0.49 -14.68 2.53
N SER A 218 -0.34 -15.62 2.06
CA SER A 218 -1.44 -15.31 1.14
C SER A 218 -2.73 -15.02 1.90
N CYS A 219 -3.09 -13.73 2.03
CA CYS A 219 -4.29 -13.30 2.74
C CYS A 219 -5.60 -13.46 1.94
N ARG A 220 -6.68 -13.87 2.58
CA ARG A 220 -8.06 -13.72 2.08
C ARG A 220 -8.40 -12.24 1.80
N ASP A 221 -9.52 -11.99 1.12
CA ASP A 221 -9.99 -10.61 0.90
C ASP A 221 -10.70 -10.11 2.18
N LEU A 222 -10.54 -8.85 2.55
CA LEU A 222 -11.36 -8.20 3.57
C LEU A 222 -12.81 -8.19 3.09
N SER A 223 -13.74 -8.54 3.95
CA SER A 223 -15.16 -8.37 3.68
C SER A 223 -15.89 -8.10 4.97
N LEU A 224 -16.17 -6.82 5.28
CA LEU A 224 -16.91 -6.45 6.48
C LEU A 224 -18.39 -6.81 6.43
N ASP A 225 -18.93 -7.23 5.27
CA ASP A 225 -20.31 -7.67 5.08
C ASP A 225 -21.34 -6.92 5.94
N VAL A 226 -22.20 -7.63 6.67
CA VAL A 226 -23.19 -7.06 7.59
C VAL A 226 -22.57 -6.37 8.81
N LEU A 227 -21.31 -6.65 9.15
CA LEU A 227 -20.61 -5.96 10.25
C LEU A 227 -20.36 -4.49 9.93
N VAL A 228 -20.32 -4.10 8.64
CA VAL A 228 -20.07 -2.71 8.21
C VAL A 228 -21.02 -1.69 8.86
N LYS A 229 -22.23 -2.13 9.27
CA LYS A 229 -23.23 -1.29 9.94
C LYS A 229 -22.71 -0.61 11.20
N VAL A 230 -21.70 -1.18 11.88
CA VAL A 230 -21.12 -0.56 13.10
C VAL A 230 -20.43 0.76 12.78
N LEU A 231 -19.96 0.94 11.54
CA LEU A 231 -19.32 2.18 11.08
C LEU A 231 -20.32 3.33 10.87
N LEU A 232 -21.62 3.05 10.70
CA LEU A 232 -22.67 4.08 10.54
C LEU A 232 -22.86 4.98 11.77
N ASN A 233 -22.27 4.60 12.91
CA ASN A 233 -22.33 5.36 14.14
C ASN A 233 -21.12 6.28 14.35
N ILE A 234 -20.14 6.28 13.43
CA ILE A 234 -18.94 7.08 13.51
C ILE A 234 -19.04 8.18 12.44
N LYS A 235 -19.36 9.41 12.86
CA LYS A 235 -19.69 10.53 11.95
C LYS A 235 -18.48 11.00 11.13
N GLU A 236 -17.28 10.75 11.65
CA GLU A 236 -16.00 11.15 11.06
C GLU A 236 -15.60 10.26 9.88
N ILE A 237 -16.27 9.11 9.68
CA ILE A 237 -16.08 8.27 8.50
C ILE A 237 -16.89 8.84 7.35
N ALA A 238 -16.20 9.47 6.40
CA ALA A 238 -16.83 10.06 5.22
C ALA A 238 -17.02 9.08 4.08
N ALA A 239 -16.26 7.98 4.02
CA ALA A 239 -16.36 7.02 2.93
C ALA A 239 -16.08 5.57 3.33
N TRP A 240 -16.88 4.67 2.78
CA TRP A 240 -16.64 3.23 2.71
C TRP A 240 -15.97 2.90 1.39
N LYS A 241 -14.69 2.56 1.45
CA LYS A 241 -13.87 2.30 0.27
C LYS A 241 -13.85 0.81 -0.07
N ILE A 242 -14.09 0.50 -1.34
CA ILE A 242 -13.97 -0.87 -1.87
C ILE A 242 -12.63 -0.99 -2.62
N GLU A 243 -11.77 -1.94 -2.24
CA GLU A 243 -10.52 -2.21 -2.98
C GLU A 243 -10.80 -3.09 -4.20
N GLY A 244 -10.46 -2.59 -5.40
CA GLY A 244 -10.71 -3.38 -6.61
C GLY A 244 -10.23 -2.78 -7.92
N ARG A 245 -9.23 -1.88 -7.95
CA ARG A 245 -8.82 -1.21 -9.20
C ARG A 245 -8.30 -2.14 -10.31
N LYS A 246 -7.98 -3.41 -10.01
CA LYS A 246 -7.63 -4.44 -11.01
C LYS A 246 -8.80 -5.36 -11.37
N LYS A 247 -9.97 -5.19 -10.73
CA LYS A 247 -11.14 -6.05 -10.90
C LYS A 247 -12.00 -5.57 -12.07
N GLY A 248 -12.74 -6.51 -12.66
CA GLY A 248 -13.66 -6.24 -13.76
C GLY A 248 -14.95 -5.54 -13.32
N PRO A 249 -15.76 -5.05 -14.28
CA PRO A 249 -17.00 -4.34 -14.00
C PRO A 249 -17.99 -5.14 -13.17
N HIS A 250 -18.03 -6.48 -13.32
CA HIS A 250 -18.89 -7.35 -12.52
C HIS A 250 -18.62 -7.23 -11.01
N TYR A 251 -17.36 -7.34 -10.62
CA TYR A 251 -16.94 -7.20 -9.22
C TYR A 251 -17.34 -5.82 -8.68
N VAL A 252 -17.07 -4.77 -9.45
CA VAL A 252 -17.35 -3.38 -9.04
C VAL A 252 -18.84 -3.15 -8.86
N TYR A 253 -19.67 -3.61 -9.79
CA TYR A 253 -21.12 -3.48 -9.71
C TYR A 253 -21.69 -4.17 -8.47
N TYR A 254 -21.40 -5.47 -8.30
CA TYR A 254 -21.99 -6.27 -7.22
C TYR A 254 -21.50 -5.84 -5.83
N THR A 255 -20.21 -5.51 -5.68
CA THR A 255 -19.70 -5.01 -4.39
C THR A 255 -20.28 -3.64 -4.05
N THR A 256 -20.38 -2.73 -5.01
CA THR A 256 -20.97 -1.40 -4.81
C THR A 256 -22.44 -1.51 -4.41
N GLN A 257 -23.24 -2.30 -5.14
CA GLN A 257 -24.65 -2.55 -4.81
C GLN A 257 -24.79 -3.15 -3.40
N ALA A 258 -23.97 -4.15 -3.05
CA ALA A 258 -24.04 -4.78 -1.74
C ALA A 258 -23.81 -3.78 -0.60
N TYR A 259 -22.74 -2.98 -0.67
CA TYR A 259 -22.44 -2.00 0.38
C TYR A 259 -23.40 -0.81 0.39
N LYS A 260 -23.94 -0.43 -0.78
CA LYS A 260 -25.02 0.57 -0.86
C LYS A 260 -26.27 0.08 -0.12
N LEU A 261 -26.71 -1.14 -0.39
CA LEU A 261 -27.84 -1.77 0.32
C LEU A 261 -27.58 -1.84 1.84
N LEU A 262 -26.39 -2.29 2.24
CA LEU A 262 -26.01 -2.38 3.65
C LEU A 262 -25.92 -1.02 4.35
N ARG A 263 -25.61 0.07 3.63
CA ARG A 263 -25.58 1.44 4.16
C ARG A 263 -26.99 2.03 4.26
N ASP A 264 -27.75 1.90 3.19
CA ASP A 264 -29.00 2.63 3.01
C ASP A 264 -30.16 1.94 3.75
N GLU A 265 -30.12 0.61 3.88
CA GLU A 265 -31.19 -0.24 4.42
C GLU A 265 -30.69 -1.28 5.45
N ALA A 266 -29.75 -0.89 6.31
CA ALA A 266 -29.10 -1.78 7.30
C ALA A 266 -30.05 -2.52 8.28
N GLY A 267 -31.32 -2.10 8.36
CA GLY A 267 -32.33 -2.67 9.26
C GLY A 267 -32.94 -3.99 8.75
N ASP A 268 -33.21 -4.10 7.45
CA ASP A 268 -34.02 -5.18 6.88
C ASP A 268 -33.24 -6.51 6.73
N PRO A 269 -33.73 -7.64 7.30
CA PRO A 269 -33.13 -8.96 7.10
C PRO A 269 -33.05 -9.41 5.63
N GLN A 270 -34.04 -9.08 4.80
CA GLN A 270 -34.05 -9.53 3.42
C GLN A 270 -32.99 -8.78 2.59
N THR A 271 -32.86 -7.46 2.76
CA THR A 271 -31.78 -6.66 2.19
C THR A 271 -30.40 -7.19 2.59
N LYS A 272 -30.18 -7.56 3.86
CA LYS A 272 -28.90 -8.17 4.30
C LYS A 272 -28.59 -9.45 3.55
N LYS A 273 -29.58 -10.32 3.39
CA LYS A 273 -29.42 -11.59 2.66
C LYS A 273 -29.06 -11.33 1.20
N THR A 274 -29.74 -10.38 0.54
CA THR A 274 -29.46 -9.97 -0.83
C THR A 274 -28.04 -9.40 -0.98
N ALA A 275 -27.63 -8.52 -0.06
CA ALA A 275 -26.29 -7.93 -0.08
C ALA A 275 -25.19 -8.99 0.08
N VAL A 276 -25.36 -9.96 0.98
CA VAL A 276 -24.42 -11.09 1.13
C VAL A 276 -24.35 -11.91 -0.16
N GLN A 277 -25.49 -12.20 -0.80
CA GLN A 277 -25.51 -12.91 -2.09
C GLN A 277 -24.77 -12.14 -3.19
N PHE A 278 -24.86 -10.80 -3.21
CA PHE A 278 -24.08 -9.98 -4.13
C PHE A 278 -22.58 -10.06 -3.85
N LEU A 279 -22.16 -10.05 -2.59
CA LEU A 279 -20.74 -10.23 -2.21
C LEU A 279 -20.22 -11.61 -2.62
N GLU A 280 -21.00 -12.68 -2.43
CA GLU A 280 -20.65 -14.04 -2.87
C GLU A 280 -20.48 -14.12 -4.40
N ARG A 281 -21.32 -13.38 -5.14
CA ARG A 281 -21.23 -13.28 -6.59
C ARG A 281 -20.10 -12.39 -7.08
N ALA A 282 -19.46 -11.58 -6.23
CA ALA A 282 -18.46 -10.62 -6.69
C ALA A 282 -17.21 -11.27 -7.35
N LEU A 283 -17.02 -12.59 -7.26
CA LEU A 283 -15.86 -13.32 -7.82
C LEU A 283 -14.52 -12.88 -7.17
N GLY A 284 -14.58 -12.43 -5.92
CA GLY A 284 -13.43 -12.14 -5.06
C GLY A 284 -12.69 -13.41 -4.62
N ARG A 285 -11.71 -13.25 -3.73
CA ARG A 285 -11.25 -14.39 -2.92
C ARG A 285 -12.27 -14.65 -1.81
N PRO A 286 -12.18 -15.80 -1.09
CA PRO A 286 -12.90 -15.96 0.16
C PRO A 286 -12.68 -14.75 1.08
N GLY A 287 -13.76 -14.29 1.71
CA GLY A 287 -13.75 -13.16 2.62
C GLY A 287 -13.21 -13.50 4.01
N THR A 288 -12.73 -12.50 4.73
CA THR A 288 -12.42 -12.56 6.16
C THR A 288 -12.77 -11.23 6.83
N HIS A 289 -13.16 -11.28 8.10
CA HIS A 289 -13.30 -10.11 8.97
C HIS A 289 -11.95 -9.63 9.52
N PHE A 290 -10.89 -10.43 9.33
CA PHE A 290 -9.55 -10.19 9.85
C PHE A 290 -9.60 -9.80 11.34
N PHE A 291 -9.06 -8.65 11.71
CA PHE A 291 -9.00 -8.14 13.07
C PHE A 291 -10.11 -7.10 13.36
N PHE A 292 -11.08 -6.93 12.47
CA PHE A 292 -12.07 -5.84 12.60
C PHE A 292 -12.83 -5.86 13.93
N LEU A 293 -13.21 -7.05 14.40
CA LEU A 293 -13.79 -7.27 15.73
C LEU A 293 -12.69 -7.81 16.67
N PRO A 294 -12.15 -7.00 17.60
CA PRO A 294 -11.03 -7.43 18.43
C PRO A 294 -11.37 -8.60 19.36
N GLN A 295 -12.65 -8.77 19.72
CA GLN A 295 -13.16 -9.89 20.51
C GLN A 295 -13.22 -11.23 19.75
N ARG A 296 -13.11 -11.22 18.42
CA ARG A 296 -13.14 -12.41 17.55
C ARG A 296 -12.13 -12.24 16.41
N PRO A 297 -10.82 -12.25 16.72
CA PRO A 297 -9.80 -12.07 15.70
C PRO A 297 -9.75 -13.29 14.77
N TYR A 298 -9.68 -13.04 13.45
CA TYR A 298 -9.47 -14.06 12.44
C TYR A 298 -8.13 -13.85 11.76
N ASN A 299 -7.33 -14.91 11.66
CA ASN A 299 -6.14 -14.87 10.83
C ASN A 299 -6.56 -14.80 9.35
N PRO A 300 -6.10 -13.79 8.58
CA PRO A 300 -6.49 -13.66 7.19
C PRO A 300 -5.70 -14.59 6.27
N VAL A 301 -4.60 -15.21 6.74
CA VAL A 301 -3.81 -16.17 5.97
C VAL A 301 -4.44 -17.55 6.08
N GLU A 302 -4.60 -18.20 4.93
CA GLU A 302 -5.05 -19.58 4.84
C GLU A 302 -4.06 -20.41 4.01
N ILE A 303 -3.55 -21.46 4.64
CA ILE A 303 -2.40 -22.25 4.17
C ILE A 303 -2.84 -23.38 3.23
N GLN A 304 -3.97 -24.01 3.54
CA GLN A 304 -4.49 -25.20 2.86
C GLN A 304 -5.58 -24.86 1.83
N GLY A 305 -6.16 -23.66 1.89
CA GLY A 305 -7.32 -23.25 1.09
C GLY A 305 -7.01 -22.49 -0.21
N GLN A 306 -8.05 -22.26 -0.99
CA GLN A 306 -7.98 -21.48 -2.23
C GLN A 306 -7.90 -19.98 -1.92
N THR A 307 -6.71 -19.41 -2.07
CA THR A 307 -6.50 -17.95 -1.98
C THR A 307 -6.48 -17.27 -3.35
N GLY A 308 -6.99 -17.94 -4.40
CA GLY A 308 -7.18 -17.38 -5.73
C GLY A 308 -8.54 -16.68 -5.87
N SER A 309 -8.64 -15.70 -6.77
CA SER A 309 -9.94 -15.07 -7.07
C SER A 309 -10.74 -15.86 -8.10
N GLY A 310 -12.07 -15.74 -8.06
CA GLY A 310 -12.97 -16.35 -9.05
C GLY A 310 -13.75 -17.56 -8.52
N LEU A 311 -14.90 -17.81 -9.13
CA LEU A 311 -15.82 -18.89 -8.78
C LEU A 311 -15.38 -20.19 -9.46
N LEU A 312 -15.20 -21.27 -8.69
CA LEU A 312 -14.88 -22.58 -9.27
C LEU A 312 -16.03 -23.02 -10.19
N ILE A 313 -15.75 -23.07 -11.49
CA ILE A 313 -16.74 -23.40 -12.50
C ILE A 313 -16.56 -24.82 -13.03
N GLY A 314 -15.52 -25.55 -12.62
CA GLY A 314 -15.33 -26.95 -12.98
C GLY A 314 -13.86 -27.34 -12.96
N LYS A 315 -13.57 -28.50 -13.55
CA LYS A 315 -12.21 -29.02 -13.71
C LYS A 315 -12.00 -29.44 -15.16
N ILE A 316 -10.75 -29.36 -15.60
CA ILE A 316 -10.32 -29.86 -16.90
C ILE A 316 -10.53 -31.37 -16.97
N THR A 317 -11.14 -31.79 -18.07
CA THR A 317 -11.38 -33.18 -18.46
C THR A 317 -10.86 -33.39 -19.89
N GLY A 318 -10.48 -34.62 -20.28
CA GLY A 318 -9.94 -34.91 -21.62
C GLY A 318 -8.40 -34.88 -21.72
N GLU A 319 -7.88 -35.36 -22.86
CA GLU A 319 -6.44 -35.53 -23.14
C GLU A 319 -5.80 -34.31 -23.82
N GLN A 320 -4.46 -34.27 -23.87
CA GLN A 320 -3.62 -33.09 -24.15
C GLN A 320 -3.95 -32.30 -25.44
N SER A 321 -4.64 -32.87 -26.42
CA SER A 321 -5.00 -32.23 -27.69
C SER A 321 -6.39 -31.57 -27.69
N ALA A 322 -7.30 -31.96 -26.78
CA ALA A 322 -8.67 -31.45 -26.69
C ALA A 322 -9.10 -31.33 -25.23
N VAL A 323 -8.68 -30.23 -24.60
CA VAL A 323 -9.03 -29.92 -23.21
C VAL A 323 -10.51 -29.53 -23.11
N LEU A 324 -11.28 -30.25 -22.29
CA LEU A 324 -12.71 -30.08 -22.12
C LEU A 324 -13.05 -29.55 -20.73
N LEU A 325 -14.06 -28.68 -20.68
CA LEU A 325 -14.68 -28.23 -19.44
C LEU A 325 -16.19 -28.53 -19.48
N LYS A 326 -16.68 -29.15 -18.41
CA LYS A 326 -18.12 -29.22 -18.11
C LYS A 326 -18.44 -28.24 -16.99
N PRO A 327 -19.02 -27.07 -17.30
CA PRO A 327 -19.12 -26.02 -16.31
C PRO A 327 -20.23 -26.31 -15.27
N LEU A 328 -20.00 -25.96 -14.02
CA LEU A 328 -20.92 -26.14 -12.89
C LEU A 328 -22.09 -25.15 -12.93
N GLU A 329 -21.92 -24.04 -13.65
CA GLU A 329 -22.98 -23.08 -13.98
C GLU A 329 -22.99 -22.80 -15.49
N ALA A 330 -24.02 -22.09 -15.96
CA ALA A 330 -24.04 -21.61 -17.33
C ALA A 330 -22.95 -20.54 -17.53
N LEU A 331 -22.30 -20.57 -18.69
CA LEU A 331 -21.31 -19.58 -19.13
C LEU A 331 -21.91 -18.68 -20.19
N LEU A 332 -21.66 -17.38 -20.08
CA LEU A 332 -22.15 -16.38 -21.02
C LEU A 332 -21.06 -16.00 -22.04
N PRO A 333 -21.44 -15.59 -23.27
CA PRO A 333 -20.50 -14.98 -24.19
C PRO A 333 -19.81 -13.77 -23.54
N GLY A 334 -18.47 -13.76 -23.56
CA GLY A 334 -17.64 -12.71 -22.98
C GLY A 334 -17.09 -13.00 -21.59
N ASP A 335 -17.60 -14.04 -20.90
CA ASP A 335 -17.05 -14.48 -19.61
C ASP A 335 -15.55 -14.79 -19.72
N LEU A 336 -14.79 -14.48 -18.66
CA LEU A 336 -13.37 -14.80 -18.57
C LEU A 336 -13.16 -15.96 -17.60
N LEU A 337 -12.50 -17.01 -18.07
CA LEU A 337 -12.16 -18.18 -17.27
C LEU A 337 -10.66 -18.28 -17.07
N ARG A 338 -10.21 -18.49 -15.83
CA ARG A 338 -8.82 -18.84 -15.49
C ARG A 338 -8.68 -20.34 -15.32
N ILE A 339 -7.75 -20.94 -16.05
CA ILE A 339 -7.37 -22.36 -15.90
C ILE A 339 -6.16 -22.43 -14.98
N GLY A 340 -6.30 -23.18 -13.88
CA GLY A 340 -5.30 -23.26 -12.83
C GLY A 340 -5.26 -22.01 -11.93
N TYR A 341 -4.18 -21.91 -11.17
CA TYR A 341 -3.92 -20.84 -10.21
C TYR A 341 -2.90 -19.84 -10.77
N GLU A 342 -3.05 -18.55 -10.42
CA GLU A 342 -2.14 -17.48 -10.86
C GLU A 342 -0.66 -17.73 -10.49
N SER A 343 -0.42 -18.54 -9.46
CA SER A 343 0.93 -18.93 -9.02
C SER A 343 1.60 -19.93 -9.97
N GLU A 344 0.84 -20.60 -10.83
CA GLU A 344 1.35 -21.61 -11.75
C GLU A 344 1.84 -20.94 -13.04
N PRO A 345 3.08 -21.19 -13.49
CA PRO A 345 3.65 -20.50 -14.65
C PRO A 345 2.91 -20.82 -15.96
N TRP A 346 2.18 -21.95 -16.00
CA TRP A 346 1.39 -22.40 -17.15
C TRP A 346 -0.08 -21.95 -17.11
N HIS A 347 -0.52 -21.20 -16.09
CA HIS A 347 -1.91 -20.75 -16.04
C HIS A 347 -2.27 -19.87 -17.26
N GLN A 348 -3.55 -19.85 -17.61
CA GLN A 348 -4.05 -19.04 -18.72
C GLN A 348 -5.47 -18.55 -18.47
N VAL A 349 -5.80 -17.42 -19.09
CA VAL A 349 -7.14 -16.85 -19.10
C VAL A 349 -7.72 -17.00 -20.50
N ILE A 350 -8.92 -17.56 -20.59
CA ILE A 350 -9.65 -17.74 -21.85
C ILE A 350 -10.95 -16.93 -21.82
N LYS A 351 -11.35 -16.40 -22.98
CA LYS A 351 -12.64 -15.73 -23.16
C LYS A 351 -13.65 -16.70 -23.75
N VAL A 352 -14.81 -16.82 -23.11
CA VAL A 352 -15.94 -17.61 -23.61
C VAL A 352 -16.54 -16.91 -24.83
N ARG A 353 -16.64 -17.60 -25.96
CA ARG A 353 -17.13 -17.02 -27.23
C ARG A 353 -18.62 -17.22 -27.45
N GLN A 354 -19.18 -18.27 -26.88
CA GLN A 354 -20.57 -18.68 -27.07
C GLN A 354 -21.16 -19.15 -25.75
N SER A 355 -22.48 -19.06 -25.61
CA SER A 355 -23.17 -19.51 -24.40
C SER A 355 -22.98 -21.02 -24.21
N VAL A 356 -22.66 -21.45 -22.99
CA VAL A 356 -22.54 -22.86 -22.64
C VAL A 356 -23.50 -23.15 -21.49
N PRO A 357 -24.45 -24.07 -21.64
CA PRO A 357 -25.37 -24.40 -20.55
C PRO A 357 -24.64 -25.07 -19.38
N LYS A 358 -25.26 -25.03 -18.19
CA LYS A 358 -24.80 -25.77 -17.02
C LYS A 358 -24.62 -27.25 -17.38
N ARG A 359 -23.48 -27.83 -17.01
CA ARG A 359 -23.03 -29.19 -17.37
C ARG A 359 -22.88 -29.45 -18.89
N GLY A 360 -22.95 -28.41 -19.72
CA GLY A 360 -22.64 -28.47 -21.15
C GLY A 360 -21.17 -28.77 -21.43
N ARG A 361 -20.77 -28.79 -22.70
CA ARG A 361 -19.37 -29.08 -23.11
C ARG A 361 -18.74 -27.83 -23.71
N LEU A 362 -17.66 -27.36 -23.12
CA LEU A 362 -16.78 -26.34 -23.69
C LEU A 362 -15.44 -26.96 -24.09
N VAL A 363 -15.06 -26.82 -25.35
CA VAL A 363 -13.72 -27.18 -25.83
C VAL A 363 -12.80 -25.97 -25.64
N ILE A 364 -11.71 -26.16 -24.93
CA ILE A 364 -10.74 -25.14 -24.60
C ILE A 364 -9.48 -25.34 -25.45
N LYS A 365 -9.10 -24.29 -26.18
CA LYS A 365 -7.82 -24.25 -26.88
C LYS A 365 -6.72 -23.81 -25.92
N ILE A 366 -5.70 -24.64 -25.77
CA ILE A 366 -4.56 -24.41 -24.89
C ILE A 366 -3.34 -23.91 -25.69
N GLU A 367 -2.62 -22.93 -25.15
CA GLU A 367 -1.34 -22.48 -25.73
C GLU A 367 -0.28 -23.60 -25.65
N LYS A 368 0.57 -23.73 -26.70
CA LYS A 368 1.53 -24.85 -26.84
C LYS A 368 2.42 -25.09 -25.60
N ASN A 369 2.74 -24.03 -24.86
CA ASN A 369 3.65 -24.07 -23.70
C ASN A 369 2.94 -24.12 -22.34
N LYS A 370 1.60 -24.27 -22.32
CA LYS A 370 0.77 -24.14 -21.11
C LYS A 370 -0.16 -25.34 -20.93
N LYS A 371 0.40 -26.55 -20.86
CA LYS A 371 -0.37 -27.80 -20.77
C LYS A 371 -0.92 -28.01 -19.34
N PRO A 372 -2.23 -27.82 -19.08
CA PRO A 372 -2.79 -28.15 -17.77
C PRO A 372 -2.90 -29.67 -17.59
N LEU A 373 -2.77 -30.15 -16.36
CA LEU A 373 -2.99 -31.55 -16.02
C LEU A 373 -4.49 -31.89 -15.97
N PHE A 374 -4.84 -33.16 -16.13
CA PHE A 374 -6.19 -33.63 -15.87
C PHE A 374 -6.64 -33.25 -14.44
N GLY A 375 -7.88 -32.80 -14.28
CA GLY A 375 -8.41 -32.37 -12.99
C GLY A 375 -8.02 -30.94 -12.57
N THR A 376 -7.25 -30.22 -13.40
CA THR A 376 -6.92 -28.81 -13.15
C THR A 376 -8.19 -27.97 -12.97
N PRO A 377 -8.32 -27.19 -11.89
CA PRO A 377 -9.52 -26.36 -11.66
C PRO A 377 -9.62 -25.22 -12.67
N VAL A 378 -10.86 -24.86 -13.02
CA VAL A 378 -11.19 -23.71 -13.86
C VAL A 378 -12.10 -22.76 -13.08
N PHE A 379 -11.77 -21.48 -13.10
CA PHE A 379 -12.45 -20.45 -12.34
C PHE A 379 -13.07 -19.40 -13.27
N LEU A 380 -14.30 -19.00 -13.01
CA LEU A 380 -14.91 -17.81 -13.59
C LEU A 380 -14.40 -16.57 -12.84
N ILE A 381 -13.70 -15.67 -13.55
CA ILE A 381 -13.00 -14.52 -12.96
C ILE A 381 -13.58 -13.16 -13.38
N ASP A 382 -14.39 -13.12 -14.44
CA ASP A 382 -15.18 -11.96 -14.86
C ASP A 382 -16.44 -12.47 -15.59
N ARG A 383 -17.61 -11.92 -15.24
CA ARG A 383 -18.90 -12.34 -15.79
C ARG A 383 -19.57 -11.18 -16.54
N ARG A 384 -20.06 -11.43 -17.75
CA ARG A 384 -20.64 -10.41 -18.65
C ARG A 384 -22.15 -10.57 -18.78
N GLU A 385 -22.88 -10.26 -17.70
CA GLU A 385 -24.35 -10.34 -17.67
C GLU A 385 -25.01 -9.35 -18.64
N LYS A 386 -26.17 -9.71 -19.18
CA LYS A 386 -26.91 -8.88 -20.16
C LYS A 386 -27.35 -7.53 -19.59
N GLU A 387 -27.76 -7.50 -18.31
CA GLU A 387 -28.17 -6.27 -17.62
C GLU A 387 -26.99 -5.30 -17.46
N LEU A 388 -25.83 -5.82 -17.05
CA LEU A 388 -24.59 -5.05 -17.00
C LEU A 388 -24.17 -4.55 -18.40
N GLN A 389 -24.37 -5.35 -19.46
CA GLN A 389 -24.12 -4.90 -20.83
C GLN A 389 -25.05 -3.77 -21.26
N LYS A 390 -26.34 -3.82 -20.90
CA LYS A 390 -27.30 -2.76 -21.21
C LYS A 390 -26.86 -1.41 -20.63
N PHE A 391 -26.45 -1.39 -19.36
CA PHE A 391 -25.92 -0.18 -18.72
C PHE A 391 -24.61 0.32 -19.36
N LEU A 392 -23.75 -0.59 -19.81
CA LEU A 392 -22.52 -0.23 -20.51
C LEU A 392 -22.80 0.39 -21.89
N THR A 393 -23.81 -0.10 -22.63
CA THR A 393 -24.19 0.44 -23.94
C THR A 393 -24.84 1.82 -23.84
N GLU A 394 -25.70 2.06 -22.86
CA GLU A 394 -26.26 3.39 -22.60
C GLU A 394 -25.16 4.43 -22.33
N ALA A 395 -24.08 4.02 -21.67
CA ALA A 395 -22.90 4.85 -21.42
C ALA A 395 -21.97 5.05 -22.64
N GLU A 396 -22.03 4.20 -23.66
CA GLU A 396 -21.24 4.38 -24.88
C GLU A 396 -21.76 5.52 -25.75
N THR A 397 -23.01 5.97 -25.54
CA THR A 397 -23.63 7.10 -26.24
C THR A 397 -23.14 8.47 -25.76
N ILE A 398 -22.30 8.52 -24.71
CA ILE A 398 -21.78 9.76 -24.14
C ILE A 398 -20.71 10.34 -25.07
N VAL A 399 -21.07 11.40 -25.80
CA VAL A 399 -20.19 12.18 -26.65
C VAL A 399 -19.39 13.17 -25.79
N GLY A 400 -18.08 13.21 -25.97
CA GLY A 400 -17.20 14.15 -25.27
C GLY A 400 -16.53 15.15 -26.19
N VAL A 401 -16.30 16.36 -25.68
CA VAL A 401 -15.47 17.38 -26.33
C VAL A 401 -14.00 16.92 -26.32
N PRO A 402 -13.20 17.18 -27.38
CA PRO A 402 -11.76 16.91 -27.37
C PRO A 402 -11.07 17.62 -26.20
N ALA A 403 -10.04 16.99 -25.60
CA ALA A 403 -9.13 17.73 -24.75
C ALA A 403 -8.25 18.63 -25.62
N GLY A 404 -8.06 19.89 -25.22
CA GLY A 404 -7.09 20.77 -25.87
C GLY A 404 -5.66 20.33 -25.57
N ASN A 405 -4.72 20.64 -26.48
CA ASN A 405 -3.29 20.36 -26.29
C ASN A 405 -2.55 21.46 -25.51
N ASP A 406 -3.24 22.51 -25.06
CA ASP A 406 -2.61 23.65 -24.39
C ASP A 406 -2.18 23.28 -22.97
N VAL A 407 -0.93 22.87 -22.80
CA VAL A 407 -0.36 22.62 -21.48
C VAL A 407 0.26 23.93 -21.00
N PRO A 408 -0.20 24.52 -19.87
CA PRO A 408 0.52 25.65 -19.31
C PRO A 408 1.93 25.22 -18.92
N GLU A 409 2.94 26.03 -19.26
CA GLU A 409 4.27 25.84 -18.70
C GLU A 409 4.20 26.08 -17.20
N ILE A 410 4.54 25.06 -16.42
CA ILE A 410 4.62 25.16 -14.96
C ILE A 410 6.09 25.09 -14.61
N PRO A 411 6.72 26.23 -14.28
CA PRO A 411 8.10 26.23 -13.84
C PRO A 411 8.16 25.56 -12.47
N ILE A 412 8.82 24.40 -12.40
CA ILE A 412 9.08 23.72 -11.12
C ILE A 412 10.57 23.65 -10.96
N HIS A 413 11.02 24.41 -9.99
CA HIS A 413 12.40 24.42 -9.59
C HIS A 413 12.60 23.38 -8.49
N LEU A 414 13.63 22.56 -8.63
CA LEU A 414 14.07 21.73 -7.51
C LEU A 414 14.52 22.64 -6.36
N PRO A 415 14.36 22.21 -5.11
CA PRO A 415 14.71 23.04 -3.96
C PRO A 415 16.21 23.33 -3.98
N SER A 416 16.57 24.54 -3.57
CA SER A 416 17.98 24.90 -3.42
C SER A 416 18.60 24.11 -2.27
N PRO A 417 19.87 23.69 -2.39
CA PRO A 417 20.55 22.99 -1.32
C PRO A 417 20.63 23.87 -0.07
N GLY A 418 20.37 23.28 1.09
CA GLY A 418 20.47 23.98 2.37
C GLY A 418 21.90 24.41 2.66
N VAL A 419 22.07 25.48 3.42
CA VAL A 419 23.39 25.90 3.94
C VAL A 419 23.72 25.06 5.17
N TYR A 420 24.17 23.82 4.94
CA TYR A 420 24.76 22.98 5.97
C TYR A 420 26.26 22.83 5.71
N ARG A 421 27.08 22.92 6.77
CA ARG A 421 28.54 22.98 6.67
C ARG A 421 29.09 21.77 5.91
N LYS A 422 29.51 21.98 4.66
CA LYS A 422 30.15 20.95 3.81
C LYS A 422 31.39 20.31 4.47
N ASN A 423 32.01 21.00 5.43
CA ASN A 423 33.24 20.58 6.13
C ASN A 423 33.01 19.90 7.50
N LEU A 424 31.76 19.59 7.88
CA LEU A 424 31.54 18.78 9.10
C LEU A 424 31.90 17.31 8.84
N PRO A 425 32.55 16.63 9.80
CA PRO A 425 32.86 15.21 9.69
C PRO A 425 31.59 14.37 9.57
N SER A 426 31.63 13.31 8.76
CA SER A 426 30.53 12.35 8.70
C SER A 426 30.40 11.58 10.03
N THR A 427 29.16 11.21 10.36
CA THR A 427 28.82 10.35 11.48
C THR A 427 28.45 8.97 10.93
N GLU A 428 29.10 7.94 11.44
CA GLU A 428 28.81 6.54 11.10
C GLU A 428 28.53 5.75 12.37
N PHE A 429 27.40 5.05 12.43
CA PHE A 429 27.01 4.30 13.62
C PHE A 429 26.13 3.09 13.35
N GLN A 430 26.07 2.21 14.34
CA GLN A 430 25.23 1.02 14.33
C GLN A 430 23.93 1.26 15.11
N VAL A 431 22.83 0.71 14.59
CA VAL A 431 21.51 0.72 15.24
C VAL A 431 21.17 -0.70 15.64
N HIS A 432 20.91 -0.92 16.93
CA HIS A 432 20.64 -2.24 17.51
C HIS A 432 19.19 -2.39 17.97
N ARG A 433 18.64 -3.60 17.85
CA ARG A 433 17.28 -3.93 18.32
C ARG A 433 17.14 -3.80 19.85
N THR A 434 18.19 -4.14 20.59
CA THR A 434 18.22 -4.11 22.06
C THR A 434 19.45 -3.37 22.55
N VAL A 435 19.37 -2.83 23.77
CA VAL A 435 20.53 -2.22 24.44
C VAL A 435 21.63 -3.27 24.65
N PRO A 436 22.83 -3.09 24.06
CA PRO A 436 23.94 -4.04 24.16
C PRO A 436 24.42 -4.24 25.60
N ALA A 437 24.96 -5.42 25.91
CA ALA A 437 25.34 -5.80 27.28
C ALA A 437 26.54 -5.02 27.85
N ARG A 438 27.45 -4.53 26.99
CA ARG A 438 28.62 -3.71 27.38
C ARG A 438 28.38 -2.26 27.00
N LYS A 439 28.80 -1.32 27.87
CA LYS A 439 28.82 0.13 27.55
C LYS A 439 29.63 0.33 26.27
N PRO A 440 28.97 0.72 25.18
CA PRO A 440 29.63 0.72 23.89
C PRO A 440 30.35 2.04 23.65
N GLY A 441 31.64 1.98 23.30
CA GLY A 441 32.42 3.18 22.96
C GLY A 441 31.98 3.87 21.65
N LYS A 442 31.12 3.25 20.83
CA LYS A 442 30.66 3.73 19.51
C LYS A 442 29.21 3.34 19.10
N ILE A 443 28.37 2.85 20.03
CA ILE A 443 26.96 2.55 19.66
C ILE A 443 26.15 3.80 19.91
N GLN A 444 25.68 4.38 18.82
CA GLN A 444 24.96 5.65 18.81
C GLN A 444 23.52 5.46 18.33
N GLY A 445 22.99 4.23 18.21
CA GLY A 445 21.62 3.99 17.73
C GLY A 445 20.93 2.78 18.39
N VAL A 446 19.70 2.96 18.89
CA VAL A 446 18.88 1.87 19.46
C VAL A 446 17.40 2.05 19.09
N TRP A 447 16.72 0.95 18.74
CA TRP A 447 15.27 0.95 18.55
C TRP A 447 14.53 1.16 19.87
N LEU A 448 13.57 2.07 19.88
CA LEU A 448 12.68 2.27 20.99
C LEU A 448 11.67 1.11 21.06
N SER A 449 11.64 0.45 22.20
CA SER A 449 10.73 -0.64 22.54
C SER A 449 10.48 -0.61 24.05
N PRO A 450 9.47 -1.31 24.57
CA PRO A 450 9.28 -1.47 26.02
C PRO A 450 10.54 -2.02 26.73
N GLU A 451 11.29 -2.91 26.08
CA GLU A 451 12.54 -3.47 26.62
C GLU A 451 13.68 -2.43 26.70
N THR A 452 13.82 -1.57 25.67
CA THR A 452 14.80 -0.49 25.67
C THR A 452 14.56 0.48 26.84
N GLY A 453 13.29 0.74 27.18
CA GLY A 453 12.89 1.56 28.32
C GLY A 453 13.41 1.06 29.67
N LYS A 454 13.63 -0.25 29.82
CA LYS A 454 14.11 -0.88 31.07
C LYS A 454 15.63 -0.73 31.28
N ARG A 455 16.39 -0.37 30.24
CA ARG A 455 17.86 -0.36 30.25
C ARG A 455 18.47 0.99 29.84
N LEU A 456 17.73 2.07 30.10
CA LEU A 456 18.11 3.43 29.69
C LEU A 456 19.36 3.96 30.42
N ASP A 457 19.63 3.47 31.62
CA ASP A 457 20.84 3.76 32.41
C ASP A 457 22.14 3.36 31.71
N LYS A 458 22.06 2.46 30.73
CA LYS A 458 23.21 1.97 29.96
C LYS A 458 23.47 2.76 28.68
N LEU A 459 22.60 3.73 28.33
CA LEU A 459 22.71 4.53 27.12
C LEU A 459 23.28 5.92 27.44
N ASN A 460 24.09 6.44 26.50
CA ASN A 460 24.57 7.81 26.56
C ASN A 460 23.52 8.77 25.99
N HIS A 461 23.48 10.02 26.46
CA HIS A 461 22.51 11.02 25.99
C HIS A 461 22.66 11.41 24.51
N ASP A 462 23.81 11.11 23.88
CA ASP A 462 24.08 11.32 22.47
C ASP A 462 23.60 10.16 21.56
N THR A 463 23.05 9.10 22.16
CA THR A 463 22.41 7.97 21.46
C THR A 463 21.20 8.46 20.67
N TRP A 464 21.12 8.04 19.40
CA TRP A 464 19.98 8.25 18.53
C TRP A 464 18.92 7.18 18.80
N LEU A 465 17.75 7.61 19.26
CA LEU A 465 16.65 6.71 19.59
C LEU A 465 15.71 6.58 18.38
N TRP A 466 15.54 5.36 17.89
CA TRP A 466 14.78 5.07 16.68
C TRP A 466 13.36 4.64 17.04
N LEU A 467 12.36 5.45 16.70
CA LEU A 467 10.97 5.09 16.93
C LEU A 467 10.54 3.97 15.96
N PRO A 468 9.60 3.10 16.36
CA PRO A 468 9.15 1.99 15.51
C PRO A 468 8.52 2.52 14.21
N PRO A 469 8.65 1.81 13.09
CA PRO A 469 8.10 2.23 11.80
C PRO A 469 6.60 1.96 11.66
N VAL A 470 5.99 1.27 12.63
CA VAL A 470 4.57 0.94 12.70
C VAL A 470 4.16 1.09 14.15
N ILE A 471 3.07 1.82 14.39
CA ILE A 471 2.45 2.02 15.69
C ILE A 471 0.95 1.86 15.51
N TRP A 472 0.30 1.11 16.39
CA TRP A 472 -1.15 0.96 16.41
C TRP A 472 -1.79 1.96 17.40
N PRO A 473 -3.07 2.36 17.22
CA PRO A 473 -3.69 3.38 18.07
C PRO A 473 -3.62 3.08 19.56
N GLU A 474 -3.73 1.81 19.95
CA GLU A 474 -3.64 1.37 21.35
C GLU A 474 -2.25 1.57 21.97
N GLU A 475 -1.20 1.59 21.15
CA GLU A 475 0.21 1.71 21.58
C GLU A 475 0.66 3.17 21.75
N GLU A 476 -0.10 4.13 21.19
CA GLU A 476 0.30 5.55 21.14
C GLU A 476 0.57 6.13 22.53
N LYS A 477 -0.31 5.86 23.49
CA LYS A 477 -0.22 6.44 24.84
C LYS A 477 1.08 6.05 25.54
N GLU A 478 1.45 4.76 25.46
CA GLU A 478 2.67 4.25 26.07
C GLU A 478 3.91 4.81 25.36
N GLY A 479 3.89 4.83 24.02
CA GLY A 479 5.00 5.38 23.22
C GLY A 479 5.25 6.86 23.50
N LEU A 480 4.19 7.67 23.60
CA LEU A 480 4.29 9.09 23.91
C LEU A 480 4.88 9.33 25.31
N GLU A 481 4.42 8.59 26.31
CA GLU A 481 4.96 8.72 27.68
C GLU A 481 6.44 8.31 27.72
N GLN A 482 6.81 7.24 27.02
CA GLN A 482 8.20 6.81 26.92
C GLN A 482 9.08 7.91 26.30
N VAL A 483 8.64 8.55 25.22
CA VAL A 483 9.36 9.68 24.59
C VAL A 483 9.51 10.86 25.55
N ARG A 484 8.45 11.22 26.28
CA ARG A 484 8.50 12.31 27.29
C ARG A 484 9.50 12.01 28.40
N VAL A 485 9.53 10.78 28.92
CA VAL A 485 10.50 10.35 29.92
C VAL A 485 11.94 10.45 29.39
N LEU A 486 12.16 10.06 28.14
CA LEU A 486 13.49 10.12 27.50
C LEU A 486 13.98 11.56 27.34
N ILE A 487 13.11 12.46 26.89
CA ILE A 487 13.45 13.89 26.77
C ILE A 487 13.80 14.47 28.15
N LYS A 488 13.00 14.18 29.19
CA LYS A 488 13.29 14.61 30.58
C LYS A 488 14.62 14.06 31.11
N LYS A 489 15.00 12.84 30.69
CA LYS A 489 16.30 12.23 31.00
C LYS A 489 17.46 12.78 30.17
N GLY A 490 17.24 13.77 29.30
CA GLY A 490 18.31 14.46 28.56
C GLY A 490 18.66 13.84 27.20
N PHE A 491 17.91 12.85 26.71
CA PHE A 491 18.08 12.36 25.33
C PHE A 491 17.57 13.41 24.33
N LYS A 492 18.38 13.73 23.34
CA LYS A 492 18.08 14.82 22.38
C LYS A 492 17.95 14.36 20.93
N ARG A 493 18.36 13.14 20.58
CA ARG A 493 18.44 12.68 19.18
C ARG A 493 17.45 11.56 18.92
N PHE A 494 16.53 11.80 17.98
CA PHE A 494 15.47 10.86 17.64
C PHE A 494 15.39 10.65 16.13
N VAL A 495 15.17 9.41 15.72
CA VAL A 495 14.85 9.03 14.34
C VAL A 495 13.41 8.57 14.30
N LEU A 496 12.57 9.31 13.59
CA LEU A 496 11.14 9.03 13.46
C LEU A 496 10.93 8.29 12.14
N ASN A 497 10.47 7.05 12.21
CA ASN A 497 10.27 6.19 11.05
C ASN A 497 8.87 6.35 10.42
N MET A 498 8.09 7.29 10.93
CA MET A 498 6.83 7.77 10.37
C MET A 498 6.83 9.30 10.47
N PRO A 499 6.51 10.06 9.40
CA PRO A 499 6.49 11.53 9.47
C PRO A 499 5.58 12.06 10.59
N TRP A 500 4.51 11.31 10.85
CA TRP A 500 3.46 11.65 11.79
C TRP A 500 3.87 11.58 13.27
N GLN A 501 4.95 10.86 13.59
CA GLN A 501 5.48 10.78 14.96
C GLN A 501 5.96 12.14 15.48
N MET A 502 6.11 13.12 14.59
CA MET A 502 6.35 14.51 14.97
C MET A 502 5.28 15.06 15.92
N ALA A 503 4.05 14.52 15.88
CA ALA A 503 2.97 14.84 16.81
C ALA A 503 3.32 14.60 18.29
N TRP A 504 4.37 13.82 18.57
CA TRP A 504 4.80 13.51 19.94
C TRP A 504 5.81 14.51 20.50
N PHE A 505 6.23 15.48 19.69
CA PHE A 505 7.32 16.43 19.99
C PHE A 505 6.82 17.88 19.96
N ASP A 506 5.94 18.24 20.91
CA ASP A 506 5.38 19.59 21.02
C ASP A 506 6.43 20.67 21.34
N GLN A 507 7.57 20.29 21.96
CA GLN A 507 8.71 21.15 22.30
C GLN A 507 9.98 20.61 21.63
N ALA A 508 10.10 20.81 20.32
CA ALA A 508 11.28 20.38 19.56
C ALA A 508 12.52 21.27 19.77
N GLU A 509 12.40 22.36 20.52
CA GLU A 509 13.51 23.26 20.83
C GLU A 509 14.61 22.49 21.58
N ASN A 510 15.82 22.47 20.99
CA ASN A 510 16.98 21.70 21.45
C ASN A 510 16.97 20.19 21.17
N LEU A 511 16.02 19.68 20.37
CA LEU A 511 16.03 18.31 19.88
C LEU A 511 16.59 18.21 18.46
N SER A 512 17.16 17.07 18.12
CA SER A 512 17.57 16.68 16.77
C SER A 512 16.67 15.56 16.28
N LEU A 513 15.61 15.94 15.57
CA LEU A 513 14.61 15.03 15.02
C LEU A 513 14.91 14.74 13.55
N TRP A 514 15.16 13.47 13.21
CA TRP A 514 15.46 13.03 11.86
C TRP A 514 14.34 12.15 11.30
N ALA A 515 13.98 12.36 10.04
CA ALA A 515 13.10 11.43 9.33
C ALA A 515 13.89 10.16 9.01
N GLY A 516 13.39 9.02 9.45
CA GLY A 516 14.03 7.72 9.25
C GLY A 516 13.77 7.13 7.87
N PRO A 517 14.49 6.04 7.52
CA PRO A 517 14.41 5.45 6.18
C PRO A 517 13.04 4.84 5.84
N PHE A 518 12.23 4.51 6.85
CA PHE A 518 10.85 4.01 6.66
C PHE A 518 9.83 5.12 6.37
N CYS A 519 10.22 6.40 6.44
CA CYS A 519 9.42 7.51 5.89
C CYS A 519 9.36 7.47 4.35
N ASN A 520 10.14 6.60 3.70
CA ASN A 520 10.15 6.35 2.25
C ASN A 520 10.43 7.62 1.42
N ILE A 521 11.33 8.49 1.89
CA ILE A 521 11.69 9.73 1.19
C ILE A 521 12.60 9.41 -0.01
N CYS A 522 12.10 9.73 -1.21
CA CYS A 522 12.72 9.37 -2.50
C CYS A 522 13.01 10.57 -3.42
N ASN A 523 12.67 11.79 -3.01
CA ASN A 523 12.89 12.99 -3.81
C ASN A 523 13.09 14.26 -2.96
N PRO A 524 13.77 15.30 -3.49
CA PRO A 524 14.03 16.54 -2.76
C PRO A 524 12.79 17.32 -2.28
N TRP A 525 11.68 17.27 -3.03
CA TRP A 525 10.45 17.93 -2.62
C TRP A 525 9.83 17.24 -1.39
N ALA A 526 9.99 15.93 -1.25
CA ALA A 526 9.60 15.24 -0.02
C ALA A 526 10.50 15.63 1.16
N VAL A 527 11.77 16.00 0.94
CA VAL A 527 12.64 16.60 1.98
C VAL A 527 12.11 17.97 2.41
N GLU A 528 11.63 18.82 1.49
CA GLU A 528 10.95 20.08 1.87
C GLU A 528 9.72 19.84 2.73
N ALA A 529 8.93 18.81 2.41
CA ALA A 529 7.79 18.43 3.24
C ALA A 529 8.25 18.04 4.66
N MET A 530 9.35 17.28 4.78
CA MET A 530 9.93 16.94 6.10
C MET A 530 10.41 18.19 6.84
N LYS A 531 11.08 19.12 6.15
CA LYS A 531 11.52 20.39 6.73
C LYS A 531 10.34 21.21 7.27
N LYS A 532 9.25 21.33 6.51
CA LYS A 532 8.02 22.02 6.93
C LYS A 532 7.36 21.36 8.14
N LEU A 533 7.49 20.05 8.29
CA LEU A 533 7.03 19.32 9.47
C LEU A 533 7.92 19.53 10.70
N GLY A 534 9.12 20.10 10.56
CA GLY A 534 10.05 20.35 11.67
C GLY A 534 11.22 19.37 11.78
N PHE A 535 11.47 18.55 10.75
CA PHE A 535 12.64 17.68 10.72
C PHE A 535 13.94 18.44 10.48
N HIS A 536 15.01 17.98 11.13
CA HIS A 536 16.37 18.54 11.07
C HIS A 536 17.29 17.79 10.10
N GLY A 537 16.88 16.62 9.63
CA GLY A 537 17.63 15.77 8.72
C GLY A 537 16.80 14.59 8.21
N VAL A 538 17.26 13.94 7.15
CA VAL A 538 16.54 12.82 6.52
C VAL A 538 17.50 11.68 6.23
N ILE A 539 17.14 10.47 6.65
CA ILE A 539 17.74 9.22 6.20
C ILE A 539 16.90 8.72 5.03
N LEU A 540 17.46 8.70 3.81
CA LEU A 540 16.69 8.41 2.61
C LEU A 540 16.24 6.95 2.53
N SER A 541 15.21 6.71 1.70
CA SER A 541 14.76 5.37 1.36
C SER A 541 15.89 4.56 0.71
N PRO A 542 16.09 3.29 1.10
CA PRO A 542 17.09 2.41 0.49
C PRO A 542 16.74 1.98 -0.96
N GLU A 543 15.56 2.32 -1.48
CA GLU A 543 15.09 1.93 -2.82
C GLU A 543 15.65 2.79 -3.98
N LEU A 544 16.50 3.77 -3.72
CA LEU A 544 17.08 4.61 -4.78
C LEU A 544 18.26 3.91 -5.49
N SER A 545 18.49 4.28 -6.74
CA SER A 545 19.65 3.84 -7.55
C SER A 545 20.90 4.66 -7.25
N ALA A 546 22.08 4.20 -7.71
CA ALA A 546 23.34 4.92 -7.53
C ALA A 546 23.30 6.35 -8.08
N LYS A 547 22.73 6.54 -9.29
CA LYS A 547 22.60 7.88 -9.90
C LYS A 547 21.75 8.79 -9.03
N GLU A 548 20.60 8.29 -8.57
CA GLU A 548 19.68 9.05 -7.72
C GLU A 548 20.33 9.45 -6.40
N TYR A 549 21.07 8.54 -5.75
CA TYR A 549 21.80 8.90 -4.53
C TYR A 549 22.85 9.97 -4.78
N LEU A 550 23.68 9.83 -5.81
CA LEU A 550 24.80 10.74 -6.06
C LEU A 550 24.35 12.14 -6.49
N ASP A 551 23.19 12.25 -7.15
CA ASP A 551 22.63 13.55 -7.55
C ASP A 551 21.77 14.20 -6.46
N PHE A 552 21.25 13.44 -5.50
CA PHE A 552 20.30 13.93 -4.48
C PHE A 552 20.79 15.15 -3.68
N PRO A 553 22.03 15.17 -3.12
CA PRO A 553 22.47 16.24 -2.24
C PRO A 553 22.50 17.62 -2.90
N LYS A 554 22.56 17.69 -4.23
CA LYS A 554 22.54 18.95 -5.00
C LYS A 554 21.27 19.76 -4.76
N ASN A 555 20.18 19.10 -4.35
CA ASN A 555 18.85 19.73 -4.22
C ASN A 555 18.21 19.50 -2.83
N SER A 556 18.97 19.03 -1.85
CA SER A 556 18.41 18.75 -0.51
C SER A 556 18.52 19.97 0.40
N SER A 557 17.40 20.40 0.99
CA SER A 557 17.40 21.48 1.98
C SER A 557 17.75 21.04 3.39
N LEU A 558 17.77 19.74 3.65
CA LEU A 558 18.15 19.15 4.93
C LEU A 558 19.41 18.28 4.78
N PRO A 559 20.20 18.13 5.86
CA PRO A 559 21.24 17.12 5.96
C PRO A 559 20.71 15.72 5.63
N LEU A 560 21.55 14.94 4.94
CA LEU A 560 21.20 13.61 4.43
C LEU A 560 21.97 12.50 5.12
N GLY A 561 21.27 11.39 5.34
CA GLY A 561 21.81 10.12 5.78
C GLY A 561 21.35 8.93 4.96
N LEU A 562 22.04 7.80 5.12
CA LEU A 562 21.75 6.54 4.43
C LEU A 562 21.98 5.33 5.33
N VAL A 563 21.15 4.30 5.14
CA VAL A 563 21.48 2.94 5.59
C VAL A 563 22.39 2.32 4.54
N ILE A 564 23.67 2.15 4.88
CA ILE A 564 24.68 1.61 3.95
C ILE A 564 24.95 0.12 4.14
N SER A 565 24.55 -0.45 5.29
CA SER A 565 24.49 -1.90 5.44
C SER A 565 23.45 -2.34 6.47
N GLY A 566 22.99 -3.58 6.39
CA GLY A 566 22.20 -4.21 7.44
C GLY A 566 21.12 -5.17 6.95
N ASN A 567 20.47 -5.85 7.89
CA ASN A 567 19.34 -6.73 7.59
C ASN A 567 18.07 -5.88 7.43
N TRP A 568 17.80 -5.46 6.19
CA TRP A 568 16.56 -4.74 5.87
C TRP A 568 15.40 -5.73 5.72
N PRO A 569 14.23 -5.49 6.32
CA PRO A 569 13.10 -6.42 6.20
C PRO A 569 12.49 -6.39 4.79
N PHE A 570 12.08 -7.57 4.30
CA PHE A 570 11.16 -7.65 3.16
C PHE A 570 9.84 -6.94 3.46
N CYS A 571 9.28 -7.14 4.64
CA CYS A 571 8.11 -6.40 5.10
C CYS A 571 7.94 -6.47 6.61
N ILE A 572 7.09 -5.58 7.12
CA ILE A 572 6.55 -5.59 8.48
C ILE A 572 5.05 -5.90 8.37
N SER A 573 4.51 -6.71 9.26
CA SER A 573 3.12 -7.18 9.22
C SER A 573 2.51 -7.21 10.63
N ARG A 574 1.20 -6.95 10.76
CA ARG A 574 0.42 -7.29 11.97
C ARG A 574 -0.03 -8.76 11.98
N ILE A 575 0.20 -9.48 10.88
CA ILE A 575 -0.29 -10.84 10.63
C ILE A 575 0.83 -11.84 10.89
N GLU A 576 0.56 -12.76 11.79
CA GLU A 576 1.36 -13.96 11.97
C GLU A 576 0.91 -15.04 10.98
N SER A 577 1.84 -15.65 10.25
CA SER A 577 1.50 -16.81 9.43
C SER A 577 1.23 -17.99 10.34
N PRO A 578 0.07 -18.67 10.22
CA PRO A 578 -0.11 -19.95 10.88
C PRO A 578 0.99 -20.93 10.41
N GLU A 579 1.35 -21.90 11.24
CA GLU A 579 2.26 -23.04 10.93
C GLU A 579 3.69 -22.70 10.47
N LEU A 580 4.01 -21.43 10.15
CA LEU A 580 5.36 -20.99 9.84
C LEU A 580 6.12 -20.76 11.15
N LYS A 581 7.09 -21.61 11.45
CA LYS A 581 7.95 -21.48 12.63
C LYS A 581 8.77 -20.19 12.54
N PRO A 582 8.60 -19.21 13.45
CA PRO A 582 9.44 -18.03 13.51
C PRO A 582 10.91 -18.40 13.79
N GLN A 583 11.82 -17.53 13.39
CA GLN A 583 13.27 -17.64 13.57
C GLN A 583 13.92 -18.85 12.89
N THR A 584 13.18 -19.55 12.02
CA THR A 584 13.67 -20.64 11.18
C THR A 584 13.57 -20.23 9.70
N LEU A 585 14.55 -20.66 8.88
CA LEU A 585 14.58 -20.36 7.45
C LEU A 585 13.39 -20.99 6.70
N PHE A 586 12.84 -20.24 5.75
CA PHE A 586 11.93 -20.73 4.72
C PHE A 586 12.43 -20.30 3.33
N LYS A 587 12.08 -21.07 2.29
CA LYS A 587 12.55 -20.93 0.91
C LYS A 587 11.43 -20.48 -0.01
N SER A 588 11.72 -19.51 -0.86
CA SER A 588 10.84 -19.08 -1.96
C SER A 588 10.92 -20.03 -3.17
N PRO A 589 10.01 -19.91 -4.16
CA PRO A 589 10.08 -20.72 -5.39
C PRO A 589 11.33 -20.52 -6.23
N LYS A 590 12.11 -19.47 -5.95
CA LYS A 590 13.39 -19.17 -6.61
C LYS A 590 14.59 -19.52 -5.71
N ASN A 591 14.41 -20.35 -4.68
CA ASN A 591 15.44 -20.75 -3.72
C ASN A 591 16.09 -19.59 -2.94
N GLU A 592 15.44 -18.43 -2.90
CA GLU A 592 15.81 -17.37 -1.95
C GLU A 592 15.23 -17.66 -0.58
N GLU A 593 16.04 -17.43 0.45
CA GLU A 593 15.77 -17.80 1.83
C GLU A 593 15.50 -16.57 2.69
N ALA A 594 14.63 -16.74 3.67
CA ALA A 594 14.23 -15.71 4.62
C ALA A 594 13.80 -16.33 5.95
N TRP A 595 13.70 -15.53 7.00
CA TRP A 595 13.07 -15.91 8.26
C TRP A 595 12.10 -14.83 8.71
N SER A 596 11.17 -15.21 9.58
CA SER A 596 10.31 -14.26 10.30
C SER A 596 10.71 -14.15 11.77
N THR A 597 10.42 -13.03 12.40
CA THR A 597 10.53 -12.84 13.86
C THR A 597 9.49 -11.83 14.31
N ARG A 598 9.32 -11.63 15.62
CA ARG A 598 8.30 -10.73 16.16
C ARG A 598 8.93 -9.69 17.09
N TYR A 599 8.56 -8.43 16.88
CA TYR A 599 8.91 -7.29 17.73
C TYR A 599 7.69 -6.40 17.89
N ASP A 600 7.38 -6.01 19.12
CA ASP A 600 6.35 -4.99 19.45
C ASP A 600 5.03 -5.24 18.69
N GLY A 601 4.44 -6.42 18.88
CA GLY A 601 3.17 -6.76 18.23
C GLY A 601 3.24 -7.08 16.73
N ASN A 602 4.38 -6.85 16.07
CA ASN A 602 4.53 -6.94 14.62
C ASN A 602 5.45 -8.10 14.20
N THR A 603 5.07 -8.80 13.12
CA THR A 603 5.91 -9.78 12.44
C THR A 603 6.81 -9.08 11.42
N TRP A 604 8.11 -9.36 11.51
CA TRP A 604 9.13 -8.87 10.58
C TRP A 604 9.65 -10.04 9.76
N VAL A 605 9.73 -9.87 8.44
CA VAL A 605 10.29 -10.88 7.54
C VAL A 605 11.60 -10.37 6.96
N PHE A 606 12.69 -11.12 7.15
CA PHE A 606 14.03 -10.72 6.73
C PHE A 606 14.61 -11.70 5.68
N PRO A 607 15.29 -11.19 4.64
CA PRO A 607 16.13 -12.02 3.79
C PRO A 607 17.33 -12.56 4.55
N ASN A 608 17.86 -13.70 4.12
CA ASN A 608 19.14 -14.22 4.62
C ASN A 608 20.39 -13.63 4.00
N TRP A 609 20.32 -12.38 3.57
CA TRP A 609 21.48 -11.58 3.23
C TRP A 609 21.24 -10.12 3.61
N LYS A 610 22.32 -9.35 3.70
CA LYS A 610 22.26 -7.94 4.10
C LYS A 610 22.11 -7.05 2.86
N LEU A 611 21.48 -5.89 3.05
CA LEU A 611 21.82 -4.70 2.27
C LEU A 611 23.29 -4.37 2.55
N ASP A 612 24.08 -4.12 1.50
CA ASP A 612 25.48 -3.74 1.63
C ASP A 612 25.94 -2.91 0.43
N ILE A 613 26.14 -1.63 0.70
CA ILE A 613 26.76 -0.62 -0.17
C ILE A 613 27.88 0.12 0.59
N GLN A 614 28.45 -0.47 1.63
CA GLN A 614 29.47 0.19 2.46
C GLN A 614 30.69 0.63 1.66
N GLY A 615 31.08 -0.15 0.63
CA GLY A 615 32.17 0.21 -0.28
C GLY A 615 31.96 1.50 -1.08
N GLU A 616 30.75 2.06 -1.08
CA GLU A 616 30.39 3.29 -1.78
C GLU A 616 30.39 4.53 -0.87
N LYS A 617 30.72 4.36 0.42
CA LYS A 617 30.69 5.42 1.44
C LYS A 617 31.48 6.66 1.02
N ASP A 618 32.72 6.50 0.55
CA ASP A 618 33.57 7.64 0.16
C ASP A 618 32.95 8.45 -0.99
N ARG A 619 32.30 7.77 -1.94
CA ARG A 619 31.59 8.43 -3.05
C ARG A 619 30.36 9.18 -2.56
N LEU A 620 29.60 8.58 -1.63
CA LEU A 620 28.45 9.21 -1.00
C LEU A 620 28.86 10.42 -0.14
N GLU A 621 29.94 10.31 0.62
CA GLU A 621 30.46 11.42 1.42
C GLU A 621 30.91 12.60 0.55
N LYS A 622 31.62 12.32 -0.56
CA LYS A 622 31.96 13.32 -1.58
C LYS A 622 30.73 13.94 -2.22
N ALA A 623 29.66 13.18 -2.44
CA ALA A 623 28.41 13.69 -2.99
C ALA A 623 27.68 14.64 -2.01
N GLY A 624 27.85 14.45 -0.70
CA GLY A 624 27.30 15.36 0.33
C GLY A 624 26.56 14.69 1.48
N TYR A 625 26.53 13.36 1.56
CA TYR A 625 25.93 12.64 2.70
C TYR A 625 26.80 12.77 3.95
N ARG A 626 26.18 12.88 5.12
CA ARG A 626 26.89 13.08 6.40
C ARG A 626 26.51 12.09 7.49
N VAL A 627 25.44 11.32 7.31
CA VAL A 627 25.05 10.27 8.26
C VAL A 627 25.04 8.90 7.57
N PHE A 628 25.76 7.94 8.14
CA PHE A 628 25.87 6.58 7.62
C PHE A 628 25.45 5.58 8.70
N VAL A 629 24.52 4.70 8.36
CA VAL A 629 23.86 3.82 9.33
C VAL A 629 24.06 2.36 8.95
N HIS A 630 24.38 1.55 9.96
CA HIS A 630 24.38 0.09 9.88
C HIS A 630 23.23 -0.46 10.73
N LEU A 631 22.25 -1.13 10.12
CA LEU A 631 21.17 -1.78 10.85
C LEU A 631 21.60 -3.18 11.32
N MET A 632 21.70 -3.36 12.63
CA MET A 632 22.13 -4.60 13.27
C MET A 632 20.91 -5.36 13.79
N GLU A 633 20.57 -6.44 13.08
CA GLU A 633 19.50 -7.35 13.51
C GLU A 633 20.10 -8.59 14.17
N PRO A 634 19.55 -9.05 15.32
CA PRO A 634 19.90 -10.34 15.88
C PRO A 634 19.57 -11.46 14.90
N ILE A 635 20.60 -12.25 14.54
CA ILE A 635 20.44 -13.40 13.65
C ILE A 635 20.14 -14.63 14.51
N PRO A 636 19.02 -15.35 14.27
CA PRO A 636 18.75 -16.60 14.97
C PRO A 636 19.87 -17.63 14.79
N SER A 637 20.08 -18.50 15.78
CA SER A 637 21.12 -19.53 15.74
C SER A 637 20.96 -20.52 14.58
N GLU A 638 19.71 -20.79 14.15
CA GLU A 638 19.39 -21.66 13.01
C GLU A 638 19.57 -20.96 11.63
N VAL A 639 19.91 -19.67 11.60
CA VAL A 639 19.96 -18.87 10.37
C VAL A 639 21.41 -18.57 9.99
N ALA A 640 21.82 -19.05 8.81
CA ALA A 640 23.07 -18.64 8.17
C ALA A 640 22.82 -17.53 7.13
N LEU A 641 23.61 -16.46 7.19
CA LEU A 641 23.56 -15.40 6.19
C LEU A 641 24.39 -15.76 4.96
N LYS A 642 23.81 -15.61 3.78
CA LYS A 642 24.51 -15.72 2.50
C LYS A 642 25.50 -14.57 2.34
N ILE A 643 26.72 -14.89 1.92
CA ILE A 643 27.72 -13.92 1.48
C ILE A 643 27.43 -13.60 0.01
N ARG A 644 26.79 -12.44 -0.25
CA ARG A 644 26.52 -11.96 -1.61
C ARG A 644 26.52 -10.43 -1.65
N PRO A 645 26.75 -9.80 -2.82
CA PRO A 645 26.60 -8.36 -2.96
C PRO A 645 25.16 -7.93 -2.64
N GLY A 646 24.99 -7.20 -1.54
CA GLY A 646 23.72 -6.72 -1.02
C GLY A 646 23.23 -5.44 -1.67
N LYS A 647 23.47 -5.24 -2.97
CA LYS A 647 23.38 -3.90 -3.60
C LYS A 647 21.96 -3.36 -3.79
N TRP A 648 20.93 -4.21 -3.61
CA TRP A 648 19.52 -3.87 -3.86
C TRP A 648 19.39 -3.05 -5.16
N ASN A 649 18.86 -1.82 -5.11
CA ASN A 649 18.63 -0.97 -6.27
C ASN A 649 19.85 -0.19 -6.78
N TRP A 650 20.99 -0.24 -6.10
CA TRP A 650 22.18 0.55 -6.45
C TRP A 650 22.61 0.37 -7.92
N ASN A 651 22.68 -0.89 -8.37
CA ASN A 651 23.08 -1.27 -9.72
C ASN A 651 21.90 -1.71 -10.61
N LEU A 652 20.66 -1.57 -10.14
CA LEU A 652 19.50 -2.00 -10.93
C LEU A 652 19.17 -0.94 -11.98
N SER A 653 19.61 -1.16 -13.22
CA SER A 653 19.01 -0.52 -14.39
C SER A 653 17.73 -1.31 -14.73
N LEU A 654 16.57 -0.77 -14.35
CA LEU A 654 15.28 -1.24 -14.85
C LEU A 654 14.95 -0.62 -16.23
N ASP A 655 15.95 0.01 -16.88
CA ASP A 655 15.80 0.64 -18.18
C ASP A 655 15.63 -0.43 -19.28
N GLY A 656 14.36 -0.70 -19.56
CA GLY A 656 13.87 -1.45 -20.72
C GLY A 656 12.35 -1.61 -20.64
N PRO A 657 11.55 -1.08 -21.57
CA PRO A 657 10.30 -1.74 -21.94
C PRO A 657 10.58 -3.16 -22.49
#